data_AF-A0A5M4DES5-F1
#
_entry.id   AF-A0A5M4DES5-F1
#
_cell.length_a   1.000
_cell.length_b   1.000
_cell.length_c   1.000
_cell.angle_alpha   90.00
_cell.angle_beta   90.00
_cell.angle_gamma   90.00
#
_symmetry.space_group_name_H-M   'P 1'
#
loop_
_entity.id
_entity.type
_entity.pdbx_description
1 polymer ?
#
loop_
_entity_poly.entity_id
_entity_poly.type
_entity_poly.pdbx_seq_one_letter_code
_entity_poly.pdbx_strand_id
1 'polypeptide(L)'
;MMGGMGDPIQTTQLTSLGKLSWDEAAQIREIRDGIATEAKKSPWEVTAQEIQSSAEGKALGLDADEAMTSIQLALMAGAEKQPQPDELAGYAPINFNDANNKVLNYAVRSQSAEPGQAQPIVTLKEEFGGKNFFMFKLKITRPATTTPDGQEIPGSTEERWFPPTDEGYLDKQIAEAAKAPANLKVEKLERVPVEFYSNSEGKVAMAVDGKVPYPHRQFFGGNFTYGSYYTQSVEEIRAIDKARETDPMKSLPPDNPIAIAVADHTTVPWHLFFWAIFFGILMAFAIEQLTDYYVSTHKKPVREVAGLSTAGPAPMIITGFALAKESSVFSVFAIVIALVFPLLLFPEPTYGTFILSFYGIALVGLGLLTTTGYILAMDTFGPISDNAQGVFEMSKAGHGNERASKAVQRLDAAGNTTKALTKGFAIATAVVAAVALFHSYIEEAQLASAGLRLEMPEIFLGLLIGGAAPFLFSAFSINAVGRAAFFLINEVRRQFKADPGIMKGTSKPDYGKCVAIVTEAAQKELLGPGILAIALPMAVAFGFSIGKEPVLIGGVEYNLTGAQALGGFLAGAILSGQLMAVLLANAGGIWDNAKKLIEDGLYGGKGTEAHKAGVVCDTVGDPFKDTAGPALNPLIKVMNLVALLLAPVVIQVRSEAAQIGITVACVLALAFSIWWSKRGSMLDALVGSTEDADAIAPSAPVSPPAAKKRITVEDEPPSEEESSKE
;
A
#
# COMPACT_ATOMS: atom_id res chain seq x y z
N MET A 1 9.31 -18.23 4.18
CA MET A 1 9.83 -18.63 5.50
C MET A 1 8.66 -19.21 6.29
N MET A 2 8.55 -20.53 6.37
CA MET A 2 7.62 -21.17 7.30
C MET A 2 8.44 -21.80 8.43
N GLY A 3 7.86 -21.76 9.63
CA GLY A 3 8.47 -22.04 10.93
C GLY A 3 9.52 -23.15 10.98
N GLY A 4 10.65 -22.82 11.58
CA GLY A 4 11.69 -23.78 11.95
C GLY A 4 12.74 -23.11 12.83
N MET A 5 12.60 -23.29 14.15
CA MET A 5 13.67 -23.11 15.15
C MET A 5 14.39 -21.75 15.21
N GLY A 6 13.75 -20.65 14.80
CA GLY A 6 14.23 -19.29 15.08
C GLY A 6 13.58 -18.72 16.35
N ASP A 7 14.21 -17.70 16.94
CA ASP A 7 13.61 -16.93 18.02
C ASP A 7 12.18 -16.48 17.62
N PRO A 8 11.21 -16.59 18.52
CA PRO A 8 9.83 -16.21 18.22
C PRO A 8 9.78 -14.74 17.80
N ILE A 9 8.97 -14.41 16.78
CA ILE A 9 8.77 -13.01 16.39
C ILE A 9 8.10 -12.31 17.58
N GLN A 10 8.82 -11.34 18.15
CA GLN A 10 8.32 -10.50 19.22
C GLN A 10 8.11 -9.09 18.69
N THR A 11 6.96 -8.51 19.00
CA THR A 11 6.66 -7.10 18.79
C THR A 11 6.78 -6.37 20.10
N THR A 12 7.38 -5.18 20.09
CA THR A 12 7.44 -4.32 21.27
C THR A 12 6.51 -3.13 21.08
N GLN A 13 5.67 -2.87 22.07
CA GLN A 13 4.91 -1.63 22.17
C GLN A 13 5.58 -0.71 23.19
N LEU A 14 5.81 0.55 22.82
CA LEU A 14 6.33 1.55 23.73
C LEU A 14 5.19 2.43 24.23
N THR A 15 5.07 2.53 25.55
CA THR A 15 4.17 3.49 26.19
C THR A 15 5.00 4.54 26.91
N SER A 16 4.82 5.82 26.55
CA SER A 16 5.57 6.90 27.20
C SER A 16 5.22 6.98 28.69
N LEU A 17 6.24 7.24 29.50
CA LEU A 17 6.09 7.32 30.95
C LEU A 17 5.13 8.43 31.36
N GLY A 18 5.12 9.54 30.60
CA GLY A 18 4.17 10.63 30.76
C GLY A 18 2.73 10.17 30.57
N LYS A 19 2.44 9.37 29.52
CA LYS A 19 1.10 8.80 29.29
C LYS A 19 0.63 7.96 30.47
N LEU A 20 1.46 7.00 30.91
CA LEU A 20 1.15 6.14 32.05
C LEU A 20 0.87 6.93 33.32
N SER A 21 1.68 7.96 33.57
CA SER A 21 1.52 8.85 34.73
C SER A 21 0.19 9.60 34.67
N TRP A 22 -0.20 10.09 33.50
CA TRP A 22 -1.47 10.80 33.33
C TRP A 22 -2.70 9.89 33.41
N ASP A 23 -2.62 8.70 32.82
CA ASP A 23 -3.68 7.68 32.89
C ASP A 23 -3.90 7.25 34.34
N GLU A 24 -2.82 7.04 35.09
CA GLU A 24 -2.89 6.77 36.52
C GLU A 24 -3.50 7.93 37.32
N ALA A 25 -3.05 9.16 37.07
CA ALA A 25 -3.60 10.32 37.77
C ALA A 25 -5.10 10.50 37.48
N ALA A 26 -5.56 10.13 36.28
CA ALA A 26 -6.99 10.10 35.95
C ALA A 26 -7.75 9.05 36.76
N GLN A 27 -7.22 7.83 36.87
CA GLN A 27 -7.80 6.76 37.70
C GLN A 27 -7.87 7.14 39.18
N ILE A 28 -6.82 7.77 39.72
CA ILE A 28 -6.79 8.26 41.12
C ILE A 28 -7.89 9.31 41.36
N ARG A 29 -8.11 10.21 40.40
CA ARG A 29 -9.19 11.20 40.47
C ARG A 29 -10.57 10.57 40.35
N GLU A 30 -10.74 9.53 39.53
CA GLU A 30 -11.98 8.78 39.43
C GLU A 30 -12.32 8.09 40.76
N ILE A 31 -11.35 7.46 41.42
CA ILE A 31 -11.52 6.89 42.76
C ILE A 31 -11.91 7.97 43.76
N ARG A 32 -11.22 9.11 43.75
CA ARG A 32 -11.55 10.27 44.60
C ARG A 32 -13.01 10.71 44.41
N ASP A 33 -13.45 10.85 43.16
CA ASP A 33 -14.79 11.32 42.83
C ASP A 33 -15.85 10.28 43.22
N GLY A 34 -15.54 9.00 43.12
CA GLY A 34 -16.35 7.90 43.66
C GLY A 34 -16.53 8.00 45.18
N ILE A 35 -15.42 8.10 45.92
CA ILE A 35 -15.43 8.26 47.39
C ILE A 35 -16.19 9.53 47.80
N ALA A 36 -15.98 10.65 47.10
CA ALA A 36 -16.67 11.91 47.37
C ALA A 36 -18.19 11.76 47.22
N THR A 37 -18.63 11.08 46.15
CA THR A 37 -20.04 10.81 45.87
C THR A 37 -20.67 9.93 46.95
N GLU A 38 -20.00 8.84 47.34
CA GLU A 38 -20.49 7.93 48.38
C GLU A 38 -20.58 8.59 49.75
N ALA A 39 -19.56 9.38 50.12
CA ALA A 39 -19.49 10.08 51.39
C ALA A 39 -20.27 11.41 51.41
N LYS A 40 -20.95 11.79 50.31
CA LYS A 40 -21.68 13.06 50.13
C LYS A 40 -20.85 14.29 50.52
N LYS A 41 -19.56 14.25 50.23
CA LYS A 41 -18.62 15.33 50.48
C LYS A 41 -18.02 15.80 49.18
N SER A 42 -17.39 16.96 49.19
CA SER A 42 -16.79 17.46 47.96
C SER A 42 -15.49 16.72 47.60
N PRO A 43 -15.12 16.60 46.32
CA PRO A 43 -13.87 15.95 45.92
C PRO A 43 -12.60 16.51 46.58
N TRP A 44 -12.58 17.80 46.93
CA TRP A 44 -11.46 18.43 47.64
C TRP A 44 -11.39 18.07 49.14
N GLU A 45 -12.42 17.43 49.69
CA GLU A 45 -12.45 16.92 51.07
C GLU A 45 -12.03 15.45 51.17
N VAL A 46 -11.73 14.81 50.03
CA VAL A 46 -11.17 13.45 49.98
C VAL A 46 -9.66 13.53 50.14
N THR A 47 -9.14 12.88 51.17
CA THR A 47 -7.70 12.86 51.47
C THR A 47 -7.00 11.74 50.70
N ALA A 48 -5.69 11.89 50.47
CA ALA A 48 -4.86 10.84 49.86
C ALA A 48 -4.89 9.53 50.65
N GLN A 49 -5.07 9.60 51.97
CA GLN A 49 -5.17 8.46 52.87
C GLN A 49 -6.49 7.69 52.70
N GLU A 50 -7.60 8.39 52.42
CA GLU A 50 -8.88 7.76 52.09
C GLU A 50 -8.79 6.98 50.76
N ILE A 51 -8.13 7.55 49.75
CA ILE A 51 -7.88 6.87 48.47
C ILE A 51 -7.00 5.63 48.67
N GLN A 52 -5.89 5.75 49.40
CA GLN A 52 -5.00 4.63 49.73
C GLN A 52 -5.74 3.50 50.46
N SER A 53 -6.68 3.83 51.35
CA SER A 53 -7.42 2.85 52.14
C SER A 53 -8.60 2.19 51.42
N SER A 54 -9.06 2.76 50.30
CA SER A 54 -10.21 2.30 49.51
C SER A 54 -9.98 0.94 48.85
N ALA A 55 -11.05 0.20 48.55
CA ALA A 55 -10.95 -1.09 47.88
C ALA A 55 -10.40 -0.93 46.45
N GLU A 56 -10.83 0.14 45.77
CA GLU A 56 -10.42 0.53 44.43
C GLU A 56 -8.94 0.98 44.40
N GLY A 57 -8.51 1.75 45.41
CA GLY A 57 -7.11 2.14 45.56
C GLY A 57 -6.18 0.94 45.83
N LYS A 58 -6.63 -0.01 46.66
CA LYS A 58 -5.91 -1.28 46.88
C LYS A 58 -5.87 -2.16 45.62
N ALA A 59 -6.96 -2.22 44.86
CA ALA A 59 -7.01 -2.94 43.59
C ALA A 59 -6.06 -2.36 42.53
N LEU A 60 -5.83 -1.04 42.58
CA LEU A 60 -4.80 -0.38 41.77
C LEU A 60 -3.40 -0.53 42.37
N GLY A 61 -3.19 -1.08 43.56
CA GLY A 61 -1.87 -1.19 44.21
C GLY A 61 -1.33 0.14 44.75
N LEU A 62 -2.22 1.06 45.14
CA LEU A 62 -1.88 2.34 45.77
C LEU A 62 -1.71 2.23 47.30
N ASP A 63 -1.75 1.01 47.84
CA ASP A 63 -1.66 0.69 49.27
C ASP A 63 -0.24 0.73 49.83
N ALA A 64 0.77 0.73 48.97
CA ALA A 64 2.16 0.92 49.36
C ALA A 64 2.41 2.34 49.91
N ASP A 65 3.23 2.46 50.94
CA ASP A 65 3.62 3.76 51.52
C ASP A 65 4.23 4.71 50.48
N GLU A 66 4.93 4.15 49.50
CA GLU A 66 5.57 4.86 48.38
C GLU A 66 4.56 5.54 47.44
N ALA A 67 3.30 5.06 47.38
CA ALA A 67 2.27 5.60 46.49
C ALA A 67 1.68 6.93 47.00
N MET A 68 1.89 7.28 48.27
CA MET A 68 1.29 8.46 48.91
C MET A 68 1.67 9.76 48.19
N THR A 69 2.93 9.90 47.78
CA THR A 69 3.42 11.06 47.02
C THR A 69 2.75 11.17 45.66
N SER A 70 2.59 10.03 44.96
CA SER A 70 1.96 9.97 43.64
C SER A 70 0.47 10.29 43.71
N ILE A 71 -0.24 9.82 44.74
CA ILE A 71 -1.64 10.18 45.01
C ILE A 71 -1.76 11.69 45.24
N GLN A 72 -0.94 12.26 46.13
CA GLN A 72 -0.99 13.70 46.41
C GLN A 72 -0.72 14.55 45.16
N LEU A 73 0.26 14.16 44.35
CA LEU A 73 0.62 14.87 43.13
C LEU A 73 -0.48 14.74 42.05
N ALA A 74 -1.10 13.56 41.91
CA ALA A 74 -2.23 13.33 41.01
C ALA A 74 -3.47 14.16 41.38
N LEU A 75 -3.69 14.39 42.68
CA LEU A 75 -4.75 15.25 43.20
C LEU A 75 -4.48 16.75 42.97
N MET A 76 -3.21 17.16 42.96
CA MET A 76 -2.79 18.54 42.68
C MET A 76 -2.75 18.87 41.18
N ALA A 77 -2.56 17.88 40.31
CA ALA A 77 -2.50 18.06 38.87
C ALA A 77 -3.92 18.37 38.29
N GLY A 78 -4.15 19.62 37.89
CA GLY A 78 -5.41 20.05 37.28
C GLY A 78 -5.65 19.41 35.91
N ALA A 79 -6.87 18.91 35.66
CA ALA A 79 -7.25 18.22 34.43
C ALA A 79 -7.09 19.08 33.15
N GLU A 80 -7.12 20.40 33.26
CA GLU A 80 -7.10 21.35 32.13
C GLU A 80 -5.69 21.60 31.54
N LYS A 81 -4.62 21.06 32.14
CA LYS A 81 -3.23 21.23 31.69
C LYS A 81 -2.57 19.91 31.29
N GLN A 82 -3.29 18.99 30.66
CA GLN A 82 -2.68 17.77 30.13
C GLN A 82 -1.77 18.10 28.91
N PRO A 83 -0.44 17.93 29.00
CA PRO A 83 0.37 17.85 27.79
C PRO A 83 -0.06 16.61 27.00
N GLN A 84 -0.10 16.70 25.67
CA GLN A 84 -0.27 15.49 24.86
C GLN A 84 0.91 14.56 25.13
N PRO A 85 0.68 13.31 25.57
CA PRO A 85 1.77 12.37 25.79
C PRO A 85 2.51 12.12 24.47
N ASP A 86 3.83 11.91 24.54
CA ASP A 86 4.62 11.54 23.38
C ASP A 86 4.07 10.25 22.77
N GLU A 87 3.64 10.33 21.51
CA GLU A 87 3.18 9.18 20.73
C GLU A 87 4.41 8.43 20.24
N LEU A 88 4.76 7.33 20.91
CA LEU A 88 5.96 6.52 20.63
C LEU A 88 5.72 5.46 19.53
N ALA A 89 4.77 5.72 18.62
CA ALA A 89 4.54 4.88 17.47
C ALA A 89 5.74 4.93 16.49
N GLY A 90 6.09 3.79 15.89
CA GLY A 90 7.16 3.72 14.88
C GLY A 90 8.60 3.72 15.43
N TYR A 91 8.78 3.57 16.74
CA TYR A 91 10.10 3.35 17.35
C TYR A 91 10.53 1.89 17.17
N ALA A 92 11.79 1.67 16.79
CA ALA A 92 12.40 0.36 16.64
C ALA A 92 13.67 0.24 17.51
N PRO A 93 14.05 -0.97 17.96
CA PRO A 93 15.26 -1.17 18.76
C PRO A 93 16.52 -0.65 18.06
N ILE A 94 17.37 0.07 18.78
CA ILE A 94 18.66 0.56 18.27
C ILE A 94 19.66 -0.59 18.28
N ASN A 95 20.11 -1.00 17.09
CA ASN A 95 21.29 -1.84 16.96
C ASN A 95 22.57 -0.98 17.04
N PHE A 96 23.22 -0.96 18.19
CA PHE A 96 24.47 -0.21 18.42
C PHE A 96 25.68 -0.68 17.60
N ASN A 97 25.57 -1.83 16.94
CA ASN A 97 26.60 -2.36 16.04
C ASN A 97 26.36 -1.98 14.58
N ASP A 98 25.21 -1.40 14.23
CA ASP A 98 24.91 -0.98 12.86
C ASP A 98 25.61 0.35 12.53
N ALA A 99 26.69 0.27 11.75
CA ALA A 99 27.46 1.43 11.33
C ALA A 99 26.66 2.45 10.50
N ASN A 100 25.53 2.05 9.91
CA ASN A 100 24.68 2.94 9.10
C ASN A 100 23.63 3.68 9.93
N ASN A 101 23.44 3.33 11.20
CA ASN A 101 22.47 3.99 12.06
C ASN A 101 22.99 5.37 12.49
N LYS A 102 22.41 6.42 11.92
CA LYS A 102 22.84 7.83 12.12
C LYS A 102 22.74 8.27 13.58
N VAL A 103 21.79 7.73 14.33
CA VAL A 103 21.52 8.07 15.74
C VAL A 103 22.75 7.78 16.61
N LEU A 104 23.56 6.81 16.23
CA LEU A 104 24.78 6.42 16.96
C LEU A 104 25.83 7.53 17.03
N ASN A 105 25.81 8.48 16.08
CA ASN A 105 26.76 9.58 16.00
C ASN A 105 26.25 10.87 16.65
N TYR A 106 25.03 10.88 17.19
CA TYR A 106 24.52 12.05 17.91
C TYR A 106 25.35 12.36 19.15
N ALA A 107 25.56 13.64 19.41
CA ALA A 107 26.33 14.08 20.57
C ALA A 107 25.46 14.05 21.82
N VAL A 108 25.97 13.44 22.89
CA VAL A 108 25.30 13.36 24.20
C VAL A 108 26.27 13.81 25.29
N ARG A 109 25.75 14.47 26.33
CA ARG A 109 26.54 14.74 27.54
C ARG A 109 26.56 13.46 28.39
N SER A 110 27.76 12.95 28.67
CA SER A 110 27.92 11.69 29.40
C SER A 110 27.32 11.80 30.80
N GLN A 111 26.35 10.94 31.10
CA GLN A 111 25.73 10.86 32.42
C GLN A 111 26.57 10.02 33.39
N SER A 112 27.58 9.31 32.87
CA SER A 112 28.46 8.40 33.61
C SER A 112 29.71 9.10 34.20
N ALA A 113 29.78 10.43 34.19
CA ALA A 113 30.94 11.17 34.70
C ALA A 113 31.07 11.06 36.23
N GLU A 114 32.32 11.05 36.74
CA GLU A 114 32.60 10.98 38.17
C GLU A 114 32.15 12.27 38.89
N PRO A 115 31.67 12.18 40.15
CA PRO A 115 31.22 13.36 40.90
C PRO A 115 32.30 14.44 40.99
N GLY A 116 31.97 15.65 40.53
CA GLY A 116 32.89 16.79 40.52
C GLY A 116 33.69 16.99 39.22
N GLN A 117 33.55 16.10 38.23
CA GLN A 117 34.10 16.29 36.88
C GLN A 117 33.04 16.86 35.92
N ALA A 118 33.47 17.68 34.96
CA ALA A 118 32.58 18.16 33.90
C ALA A 118 32.15 16.99 33.01
N GLN A 119 30.85 16.90 32.67
CA GLN A 119 30.34 15.84 31.81
C GLN A 119 30.91 15.97 30.39
N PRO A 120 31.74 15.02 29.91
CA PRO A 120 32.28 15.08 28.55
C PRO A 120 31.17 14.87 27.52
N ILE A 121 31.28 15.57 26.39
CA ILE A 121 30.41 15.32 25.24
C ILE A 121 31.01 14.16 24.45
N VAL A 122 30.23 13.09 24.29
CA VAL A 122 30.61 11.86 23.61
C VAL A 122 29.53 11.50 22.59
N THR A 123 29.79 10.53 21.72
CA THR A 123 28.74 10.00 20.84
C THR A 123 27.75 9.14 21.62
N LEU A 124 26.52 9.03 21.12
CA LEU A 124 25.50 8.15 21.66
C LEU A 124 26.00 6.69 21.71
N LYS A 125 26.79 6.27 20.71
CA LYS A 125 27.48 4.97 20.70
C LYS A 125 28.51 4.81 21.81
N GLU A 126 29.29 5.83 22.13
CA GLU A 126 30.28 5.77 23.21
C GLU A 126 29.61 5.79 24.60
N GLU A 127 28.51 6.54 24.76
CA GLU A 127 27.80 6.60 26.03
C GLU A 127 27.06 5.30 26.33
N PHE A 128 26.34 4.74 25.36
CA PHE A 128 25.42 3.62 25.57
C PHE A 128 25.89 2.30 24.94
N GLY A 129 26.73 2.33 23.92
CA GLY A 129 27.16 1.14 23.19
C GLY A 129 28.07 0.23 24.03
N GLY A 130 27.73 -1.06 24.08
CA GLY A 130 28.50 -2.08 24.82
C GLY A 130 28.33 -2.03 26.35
N LYS A 131 27.47 -1.14 26.87
CA LYS A 131 27.07 -1.09 28.28
C LYS A 131 25.66 -1.66 28.44
N ASN A 132 25.43 -2.37 29.53
CA ASN A 132 24.11 -2.87 29.87
C ASN A 132 23.46 -1.91 30.86
N PHE A 133 22.40 -1.23 30.42
CA PHE A 133 21.62 -0.36 31.28
C PHE A 133 20.53 -1.16 31.99
N PHE A 134 20.37 -0.88 33.27
CA PHE A 134 19.31 -1.48 34.07
C PHE A 134 18.65 -0.42 34.95
N MET A 135 17.38 -0.65 35.25
CA MET A 135 16.70 -0.03 36.37
C MET A 135 16.87 -0.94 37.59
N PHE A 136 17.23 -0.38 38.75
CA PHE A 136 17.55 -1.18 39.94
C PHE A 136 16.58 -0.88 41.07
N LYS A 137 16.07 -1.90 41.75
CA LYS A 137 15.39 -1.73 43.03
C LYS A 137 16.46 -1.72 44.13
N LEU A 138 16.59 -0.61 44.84
CA LEU A 138 17.57 -0.44 45.90
C LEU A 138 16.90 -0.39 47.27
N LYS A 139 17.49 -1.06 48.25
CA LYS A 139 17.15 -0.90 49.66
C LYS A 139 18.18 0.00 50.33
N ILE A 140 17.75 1.18 50.75
CA ILE A 140 18.60 2.20 51.37
C ILE A 140 18.31 2.22 52.86
N THR A 141 19.31 1.91 53.68
CA THR A 141 19.24 2.00 55.14
C THR A 141 20.09 3.16 55.63
N ARG A 142 19.41 4.14 56.25
CA ARG A 142 19.99 5.27 56.96
C ARG A 142 20.08 4.93 58.44
N PRO A 143 21.28 4.92 59.05
CA PRO A 143 21.41 4.81 60.49
C PRO A 143 20.85 6.06 61.19
N ALA A 144 20.43 5.91 62.45
CA ALA A 144 20.02 7.05 63.26
C ALA A 144 21.20 8.01 63.46
N THR A 145 20.97 9.31 63.32
CA THR A 145 22.02 10.33 63.48
C THR A 145 21.51 11.47 64.35
N THR A 146 22.40 12.18 65.04
CA THR A 146 22.05 13.31 65.90
C THR A 146 22.50 14.61 65.22
N THR A 147 21.61 15.59 65.08
CA THR A 147 21.95 16.90 64.52
C THR A 147 22.95 17.64 65.43
N PRO A 148 23.69 18.64 64.91
CA PRO A 148 24.56 19.49 65.73
C PRO A 148 23.84 20.17 66.90
N ASP A 149 22.52 20.35 66.79
CA ASP A 149 21.64 20.94 67.81
C ASP A 149 21.08 19.92 68.82
N GLY A 150 21.52 18.65 68.75
CA GLY A 150 21.15 17.60 69.70
C GLY A 150 19.82 16.89 69.41
N GLN A 151 19.19 17.09 68.24
CA GLN A 151 17.99 16.33 67.86
C GLN A 151 18.36 14.97 67.27
N GLU A 152 17.77 13.89 67.79
CA GLU A 152 17.87 12.56 67.18
C GLU A 152 17.00 12.46 65.92
N ILE A 153 17.64 12.15 64.79
CA ILE A 153 17.00 11.74 63.55
C ILE A 153 16.94 10.20 63.58
N PRO A 154 15.74 9.59 63.65
CA PRO A 154 15.59 8.14 63.62
C PRO A 154 16.17 7.55 62.34
N GLY A 155 16.76 6.35 62.45
CA GLY A 155 17.17 5.59 61.27
C GLY A 155 15.98 5.18 60.43
N SER A 156 16.15 5.11 59.11
CA SER A 156 15.09 4.72 58.19
C SER A 156 15.59 3.65 57.22
N THR A 157 14.74 2.71 56.87
CA THR A 157 14.97 1.78 55.76
C THR A 157 13.88 2.01 54.73
N GLU A 158 14.27 2.26 53.49
CA GLU A 158 13.36 2.54 52.38
C GLU A 158 13.79 1.72 51.16
N GLU A 159 12.82 1.16 50.45
CA GLU A 159 13.04 0.56 49.14
C GLU A 159 12.66 1.59 48.06
N ARG A 160 13.45 1.70 47.00
CA ARG A 160 13.17 2.65 45.92
C ARG A 160 13.78 2.17 44.61
N TRP A 161 13.06 2.34 43.51
CA TRP A 161 13.61 2.19 42.17
C TRP A 161 14.55 3.35 41.85
N PHE A 162 15.76 2.98 41.45
CA PHE A 162 16.77 3.88 40.94
C PHE A 162 16.62 3.99 39.42
N PRO A 163 16.73 5.20 38.83
CA PRO A 163 16.58 5.40 37.40
C PRO A 163 17.54 4.52 36.58
N PRO A 164 17.24 4.28 35.30
CA PRO A 164 18.12 3.54 34.40
C PRO A 164 19.57 3.99 34.52
N THR A 165 20.51 3.07 34.71
CA THR A 165 21.93 3.42 34.81
C THR A 165 22.80 2.22 34.43
N ASP A 166 24.07 2.50 34.14
CA ASP A 166 25.08 1.46 33.96
C ASP A 166 25.40 0.78 35.31
N GLU A 167 25.49 -0.54 35.31
CA GLU A 167 25.72 -1.33 36.52
C GLU A 167 27.05 -0.96 37.21
N GLY A 168 28.11 -0.74 36.43
CA GLY A 168 29.43 -0.37 36.93
C GLY A 168 29.48 1.02 37.52
N TYR A 169 28.76 1.98 36.92
CA TYR A 169 28.59 3.32 37.45
C TYR A 169 27.84 3.31 38.79
N LEU A 170 26.75 2.55 38.88
CA LEU A 170 25.98 2.41 40.13
C LEU A 170 26.83 1.80 41.27
N ASP A 171 27.65 0.80 40.97
CA ASP A 171 28.55 0.21 41.97
C ASP A 171 29.54 1.23 42.55
N LYS A 172 30.08 2.13 41.71
CA LYS A 172 30.92 3.23 42.16
C LYS A 172 30.15 4.21 43.06
N GLN A 173 28.95 4.61 42.66
CA GLN A 173 28.08 5.50 43.43
C GLN A 173 27.72 4.91 44.80
N ILE A 174 27.41 3.61 44.86
CA ILE A 174 27.16 2.90 46.12
C ILE A 174 28.42 2.90 47.00
N ALA A 175 29.59 2.64 46.43
CA ALA A 175 30.86 2.64 47.15
C ALA A 175 31.25 4.04 47.68
N GLU A 176 30.87 5.12 46.99
CA GLU A 176 31.06 6.49 47.46
C GLU A 176 30.04 6.90 48.53
N ALA A 177 28.77 6.54 48.34
CA ALA A 177 27.72 6.78 49.34
C ALA A 177 28.03 6.09 50.69
N ALA A 178 28.69 4.93 50.66
CA ALA A 178 29.16 4.24 51.84
C ALA A 178 30.27 5.00 52.60
N LYS A 179 30.98 5.93 51.95
CA LYS A 179 32.04 6.78 52.54
C LYS A 179 31.52 8.13 53.05
N ALA A 180 30.29 8.49 52.70
CA ALA A 180 29.66 9.74 53.15
C ALA A 180 29.39 9.70 54.67
N PRO A 181 29.40 10.85 55.37
CA PRO A 181 29.26 10.92 56.84
C PRO A 181 27.95 10.32 57.40
N ALA A 182 26.99 10.00 56.53
CA ALA A 182 25.72 9.35 56.87
C ALA A 182 25.78 7.81 56.91
N ASN A 183 26.89 7.15 56.56
CA ASN A 183 27.04 5.67 56.55
C ASN A 183 25.85 4.93 55.92
N LEU A 184 25.44 5.35 54.72
CA LEU A 184 24.31 4.76 54.00
C LEU A 184 24.62 3.32 53.59
N LYS A 185 23.77 2.36 53.96
CA LYS A 185 23.85 0.98 53.45
C LYS A 185 22.87 0.83 52.29
N VAL A 186 23.37 0.50 51.10
CA VAL A 186 22.56 0.32 49.89
C VAL A 186 22.69 -1.12 49.39
N GLU A 187 21.56 -1.82 49.24
CA GLU A 187 21.51 -3.19 48.72
C GLU A 187 20.72 -3.22 47.40
N LYS A 188 21.24 -3.89 46.37
CA LYS A 188 20.53 -4.14 45.09
C LYS A 188 19.59 -5.33 45.28
N LEU A 189 18.28 -5.10 45.21
CA LEU A 189 17.26 -6.14 45.36
C LEU A 189 16.89 -6.78 44.02
N GLU A 190 16.68 -5.95 43.00
CA GLU A 190 16.21 -6.37 41.68
C GLU A 190 16.86 -5.50 40.59
N ARG A 191 17.01 -6.05 39.39
CA ARG A 191 17.45 -5.30 38.21
C ARG A 191 16.61 -5.67 37.00
N VAL A 192 16.24 -4.68 36.21
CA VAL A 192 15.36 -4.81 35.05
C VAL A 192 16.08 -4.22 33.85
N PRO A 193 16.16 -4.94 32.71
CA PRO A 193 16.88 -4.45 31.54
C PRO A 193 16.21 -3.20 30.96
N VAL A 194 17.06 -2.33 30.42
CA VAL A 194 16.66 -1.11 29.73
C VAL A 194 17.21 -1.16 28.31
N GLU A 195 16.33 -0.91 27.36
CA GLU A 195 16.61 -0.97 25.94
C GLU A 195 16.46 0.41 25.30
N PHE A 196 17.16 0.63 24.20
CA PHE A 196 17.11 1.90 23.47
C PHE A 196 16.40 1.71 22.14
N TYR A 197 15.57 2.69 21.80
CA TYR A 197 14.73 2.70 20.64
C TYR A 197 14.90 4.01 19.87
N SER A 198 14.77 3.95 18.56
CA SER A 198 14.71 5.15 17.71
C SER A 198 13.63 5.02 16.65
N ASN A 199 13.02 6.14 16.27
CA ASN A 199 12.10 6.17 15.13
C ASN A 199 12.80 6.63 13.83
N SER A 200 12.07 6.61 12.72
CA SER A 200 12.55 7.12 11.42
C SER A 200 12.98 8.59 11.47
N GLU A 201 12.48 9.35 12.45
CA GLU A 201 12.84 10.75 12.67
C GLU A 201 14.11 10.95 13.49
N GLY A 202 14.85 9.89 13.82
CA GLY A 202 16.02 10.01 14.69
C GLY A 202 15.69 10.46 16.12
N LYS A 203 14.42 10.35 16.55
CA LYS A 203 14.07 10.53 17.95
C LYS A 203 14.49 9.31 18.75
N VAL A 204 15.05 9.53 19.95
CA VAL A 204 15.56 8.47 20.81
C VAL A 204 14.67 8.30 22.03
N ALA A 205 14.31 7.06 22.32
CA ALA A 205 13.63 6.66 23.53
C ALA A 205 14.43 5.59 24.26
N MET A 206 14.32 5.59 25.57
CA MET A 206 14.85 4.58 26.45
C MET A 206 13.66 3.91 27.13
N ALA A 207 13.56 2.58 27.00
CA ALA A 207 12.42 1.82 27.47
C ALA A 207 12.83 0.80 28.52
N VAL A 208 12.10 0.78 29.63
CA VAL A 208 12.23 -0.24 30.68
C VAL A 208 11.33 -1.42 30.32
N ASP A 209 11.81 -2.65 30.48
CA ASP A 209 10.99 -3.86 30.29
C ASP A 209 9.76 -3.82 31.22
N GLY A 210 8.56 -4.02 30.66
CA GLY A 210 7.25 -3.91 31.33
C GLY A 210 7.00 -4.91 32.46
N LYS A 211 7.95 -5.81 32.78
CA LYS A 211 7.87 -6.73 33.93
C LYS A 211 7.90 -6.06 35.31
N VAL A 212 8.16 -4.75 35.38
CA VAL A 212 8.19 -4.03 36.66
C VAL A 212 6.76 -3.77 37.15
N PRO A 213 6.43 -4.05 38.41
CA PRO A 213 5.17 -3.60 38.99
C PRO A 213 5.22 -2.08 39.12
N TYR A 214 4.57 -1.40 38.17
CA TYR A 214 4.29 0.04 38.20
C TYR A 214 5.52 0.97 38.10
N PRO A 215 6.36 0.84 37.06
CA PRO A 215 7.55 1.69 36.89
C PRO A 215 7.20 3.18 36.87
N HIS A 216 6.05 3.56 36.29
CA HIS A 216 5.58 4.94 36.19
C HIS A 216 5.34 5.65 37.54
N ARG A 217 4.95 4.91 38.59
CA ARG A 217 4.63 5.49 39.91
C ARG A 217 5.81 6.15 40.60
N GLN A 218 7.01 5.64 40.38
CA GLN A 218 8.21 6.05 41.11
C GLN A 218 8.96 7.22 40.46
N PHE A 219 8.54 7.61 39.25
CA PHE A 219 9.09 8.74 38.52
C PHE A 219 8.22 10.02 38.64
N PHE A 220 7.11 9.97 39.40
CA PHE A 220 6.31 11.15 39.72
C PHE A 220 7.13 12.12 40.62
N GLY A 221 7.75 13.14 40.01
CA GLY A 221 8.46 14.18 40.78
C GLY A 221 9.50 15.06 40.07
N GLY A 222 9.78 14.89 38.78
CA GLY A 222 10.73 15.75 38.06
C GLY A 222 10.66 15.56 36.54
N ASN A 223 11.11 16.57 35.77
CA ASN A 223 11.10 16.56 34.30
C ASN A 223 11.59 15.21 33.75
N PHE A 224 10.72 14.56 32.96
CA PHE A 224 10.77 13.15 32.56
C PHE A 224 11.82 12.83 31.49
N THR A 225 13.06 13.28 31.66
CA THR A 225 14.14 13.08 30.69
C THR A 225 15.37 12.53 31.39
N TYR A 226 15.92 11.42 30.87
CA TYR A 226 17.17 10.83 31.37
C TYR A 226 18.40 11.64 30.94
N GLY A 227 18.21 12.49 29.93
CA GLY A 227 19.21 13.37 29.35
C GLY A 227 18.69 13.93 28.04
N SER A 228 19.56 14.63 27.32
CA SER A 228 19.29 15.14 25.98
C SER A 228 20.45 14.87 25.03
N TYR A 229 20.14 14.82 23.75
CA TYR A 229 21.11 14.61 22.67
C TYR A 229 21.00 15.72 21.64
N TYR A 230 22.11 15.98 20.96
CA TYR A 230 22.22 16.91 19.86
C TYR A 230 22.38 16.13 18.56
N THR A 231 21.68 16.54 17.50
CA THR A 231 21.81 15.93 16.18
C THR A 231 23.12 16.29 15.48
N GLN A 232 23.80 17.33 15.98
CA GLN A 232 25.12 17.79 15.54
C GLN A 232 26.24 16.83 15.99
N SER A 233 27.41 16.94 15.35
CA SER A 233 28.56 16.11 15.69
C SER A 233 29.15 16.49 17.06
N VAL A 234 29.92 15.56 17.64
CA VAL A 234 30.63 15.80 18.90
C VAL A 234 31.61 16.96 18.77
N GLU A 235 32.29 17.09 17.63
CA GLU A 235 33.23 18.18 17.35
C GLU A 235 32.52 19.55 17.32
N GLU A 236 31.34 19.62 16.71
CA GLU A 236 30.54 20.85 16.63
C GLU A 236 30.08 21.31 18.01
N ILE A 237 29.51 20.41 18.82
CA ILE A 237 29.06 20.78 20.17
C ILE A 237 30.24 21.14 21.07
N ARG A 238 31.37 20.41 21.00
CA ARG A 238 32.59 20.75 21.76
C ARG A 238 33.15 22.12 21.35
N ALA A 239 33.12 22.47 20.07
CA ALA A 239 33.55 23.78 19.60
C ALA A 239 32.65 24.91 20.11
N ILE A 240 31.34 24.67 20.20
CA ILE A 240 30.38 25.63 20.76
C ILE A 240 30.60 25.78 22.27
N ASP A 241 30.72 24.69 23.02
CA ASP A 241 30.98 24.73 24.47
C ASP A 241 32.27 25.50 24.78
N LYS A 242 33.35 25.25 24.04
CA LYS A 242 34.61 25.99 24.18
C LYS A 242 34.46 27.48 23.86
N ALA A 243 33.67 27.83 22.85
CA ALA A 243 33.41 29.23 22.53
C ALA A 243 32.60 29.94 23.64
N ARG A 244 31.76 29.21 24.38
CA ARG A 244 30.97 29.75 25.49
C ARG A 244 31.79 30.06 26.74
N GLU A 245 32.96 29.46 26.90
CA GLU A 245 33.93 29.87 27.94
C GLU A 245 34.37 31.32 27.75
N THR A 246 34.41 31.81 26.51
CA THR A 246 34.79 33.19 26.16
C THR A 246 33.61 34.12 25.86
N ASP A 247 32.46 33.58 25.45
CA ASP A 247 31.22 34.34 25.19
C ASP A 247 30.00 33.56 25.73
N PRO A 248 29.59 33.81 26.99
CA PRO A 248 28.49 33.09 27.62
C PRO A 248 27.13 33.23 26.92
N MET A 249 26.94 34.26 26.08
CA MET A 249 25.68 34.56 25.39
C MET A 249 25.49 33.77 24.09
N LYS A 250 26.51 33.03 23.64
CA LYS A 250 26.42 32.21 22.44
C LYS A 250 25.44 31.05 22.65
N SER A 251 24.43 30.96 21.79
CA SER A 251 23.35 29.97 21.89
C SER A 251 23.84 28.57 21.54
N LEU A 252 23.38 27.57 22.31
CA LEU A 252 23.47 26.16 21.91
C LEU A 252 22.39 25.84 20.88
N PRO A 253 22.63 24.88 19.98
CA PRO A 253 21.55 24.29 19.20
C PRO A 253 20.52 23.65 20.16
N PRO A 254 19.25 23.59 19.77
CA PRO A 254 18.21 22.94 20.57
C PRO A 254 18.58 21.48 20.79
N ASP A 255 18.55 21.04 22.04
CA ASP A 255 18.74 19.66 22.43
C ASP A 255 17.42 18.90 22.39
N ASN A 256 17.50 17.61 22.09
CA ASN A 256 16.35 16.73 22.02
C ASN A 256 16.33 15.85 23.27
N PRO A 257 15.24 15.84 24.05
CA PRO A 257 15.15 14.98 25.22
C PRO A 257 15.11 13.50 24.81
N ILE A 258 15.79 12.65 25.58
CA ILE A 258 15.62 11.19 25.47
C ILE A 258 14.32 10.84 26.19
N ALA A 259 13.32 10.38 25.44
CA ALA A 259 12.04 9.97 25.99
C ALA A 259 12.21 8.73 26.87
N ILE A 260 11.44 8.63 27.95
CA ILE A 260 11.39 7.43 28.80
C ILE A 260 10.08 6.70 28.54
N ALA A 261 10.17 5.39 28.33
CA ALA A 261 9.05 4.53 28.01
C ALA A 261 9.05 3.23 28.81
N VAL A 262 7.94 2.52 28.74
CA VAL A 262 7.84 1.10 29.10
C VAL A 262 7.71 0.30 27.82
N ALA A 263 8.47 -0.78 27.70
CA ALA A 263 8.46 -1.72 26.59
C ALA A 263 7.66 -2.97 26.96
N ASP A 264 6.53 -3.16 26.29
CA ASP A 264 5.70 -4.35 26.42
C ASP A 264 5.97 -5.29 25.23
N HIS A 265 6.56 -6.44 25.52
CA HIS A 265 6.90 -7.44 24.51
C HIS A 265 5.78 -8.46 24.33
N THR A 266 5.21 -8.51 23.13
CA THR A 266 4.19 -9.49 22.75
C THR A 266 4.78 -10.49 21.76
N THR A 267 4.70 -11.78 22.09
CA THR A 267 5.11 -12.85 21.17
C THR A 267 4.00 -13.14 20.17
N VAL A 268 4.31 -13.04 18.87
CA VAL A 268 3.35 -13.33 17.80
C VAL A 268 3.21 -14.85 17.61
N PRO A 269 2.02 -15.42 17.79
CA PRO A 269 1.83 -16.86 17.57
C PRO A 269 2.07 -17.23 16.10
N TRP A 270 2.95 -18.21 15.87
CA TRP A 270 3.37 -18.60 14.51
C TRP A 270 2.22 -19.02 13.58
N HIS A 271 1.15 -19.60 14.15
CA HIS A 271 0.00 -20.09 13.38
C HIS A 271 -0.80 -18.96 12.72
N LEU A 272 -0.66 -17.70 13.18
CA LEU A 272 -1.27 -16.55 12.52
C LEU A 272 -0.69 -16.34 11.11
N PHE A 273 0.62 -16.51 10.91
CA PHE A 273 1.21 -16.42 9.58
C PHE A 273 0.70 -17.52 8.65
N PHE A 274 0.46 -18.73 9.17
CA PHE A 274 -0.19 -19.81 8.43
C PHE A 274 -1.60 -19.40 7.98
N TRP A 275 -2.40 -18.82 8.88
CA TRP A 275 -3.76 -18.37 8.55
C TRP A 275 -3.80 -17.25 7.51
N ALA A 276 -2.85 -16.31 7.54
CA ALA A 276 -2.73 -15.28 6.50
C ALA A 276 -2.49 -15.90 5.10
N ILE A 277 -1.54 -16.84 4.99
CA ILE A 277 -1.25 -17.53 3.72
C ILE A 277 -2.44 -18.39 3.28
N PHE A 278 -3.02 -19.16 4.20
CA PHE A 278 -4.16 -20.03 3.92
C PHE A 278 -5.37 -19.24 3.46
N PHE A 279 -5.64 -18.09 4.07
CA PHE A 279 -6.71 -17.20 3.63
C PHE A 279 -6.46 -16.65 2.22
N GLY A 280 -5.21 -16.32 1.87
CA GLY A 280 -4.83 -15.99 0.49
C GLY A 280 -5.21 -17.09 -0.51
N ILE A 281 -5.01 -18.37 -0.16
CA ILE A 281 -5.42 -19.50 -1.01
C ILE A 281 -6.95 -19.53 -1.18
N LEU A 282 -7.71 -19.34 -0.10
CA LEU A 282 -9.18 -19.29 -0.18
C LEU A 282 -9.66 -18.13 -1.05
N MET A 283 -9.01 -16.97 -0.94
CA MET A 283 -9.31 -15.80 -1.75
C MET A 283 -8.99 -16.00 -3.24
N ALA A 284 -7.97 -16.81 -3.59
CA ALA A 284 -7.69 -17.16 -4.98
C ALA A 284 -8.90 -17.85 -5.61
N PHE A 285 -9.41 -18.89 -4.94
CA PHE A 285 -10.61 -19.61 -5.40
C PHE A 285 -11.83 -18.69 -5.45
N ALA A 286 -12.04 -17.83 -4.45
CA ALA A 286 -13.18 -16.90 -4.44
C ALA A 286 -13.16 -15.93 -5.62
N ILE A 287 -11.99 -15.37 -5.96
CA ILE A 287 -11.81 -14.42 -7.06
C ILE A 287 -11.98 -15.11 -8.42
N GLU A 288 -11.49 -16.34 -8.56
CA GLU A 288 -11.75 -17.17 -9.74
C GLU A 288 -13.25 -17.43 -9.92
N GLN A 289 -13.95 -17.87 -8.86
CA GLN A 289 -15.39 -18.15 -8.93
C GLN A 289 -16.21 -16.89 -9.26
N LEU A 290 -15.80 -15.73 -8.73
CA LEU A 290 -16.42 -14.45 -9.06
C LEU A 290 -16.24 -14.14 -10.56
N THR A 291 -15.03 -14.34 -11.08
CA THR A 291 -14.75 -14.13 -12.51
C THR A 291 -15.51 -15.11 -13.39
N ASP A 292 -15.56 -16.41 -13.01
CA ASP A 292 -16.34 -17.46 -13.69
C ASP A 292 -17.82 -17.08 -13.80
N TYR A 293 -18.41 -16.56 -12.72
CA TYR A 293 -19.82 -16.16 -12.74
C TYR A 293 -20.15 -15.17 -13.86
N TYR A 294 -19.28 -14.19 -14.11
CA TYR A 294 -19.51 -13.16 -15.13
C TYR A 294 -19.14 -13.62 -16.54
N VAL A 295 -18.08 -14.40 -16.70
CA VAL A 295 -17.54 -14.72 -18.04
C VAL A 295 -17.91 -16.10 -18.56
N SER A 296 -18.42 -17.02 -17.74
CA SER A 296 -18.69 -18.40 -18.17
C SER A 296 -19.93 -18.54 -19.05
N THR A 297 -19.85 -19.37 -20.09
CA THR A 297 -20.95 -19.70 -21.02
C THR A 297 -22.14 -20.39 -20.34
N HIS A 298 -21.93 -20.96 -19.15
CA HIS A 298 -22.97 -21.67 -18.42
C HIS A 298 -23.76 -20.77 -17.44
N LYS A 299 -23.33 -19.53 -17.24
CA LYS A 299 -23.89 -18.62 -16.23
C LYS A 299 -24.82 -17.60 -16.87
N LYS A 300 -25.63 -16.96 -16.02
CA LYS A 300 -26.66 -16.00 -16.46
C LYS A 300 -26.09 -14.81 -17.25
N PRO A 301 -25.01 -14.12 -16.82
CA PRO A 301 -24.53 -12.91 -17.49
C PRO A 301 -24.23 -13.10 -18.98
N VAL A 302 -23.47 -14.13 -19.34
CA VAL A 302 -23.12 -14.40 -20.75
C VAL A 302 -24.33 -14.85 -21.56
N ARG A 303 -25.21 -15.68 -20.99
CA ARG A 303 -26.42 -16.14 -21.69
C ARG A 303 -27.39 -14.99 -21.99
N GLU A 304 -27.49 -14.04 -21.08
CA GLU A 304 -28.29 -12.83 -21.26
C GLU A 304 -27.74 -11.98 -22.41
N VAL A 305 -26.43 -11.74 -22.43
CA VAL A 305 -25.78 -11.01 -23.55
C VAL A 305 -25.94 -11.76 -24.87
N ALA A 306 -25.78 -13.08 -24.88
CA ALA A 306 -26.04 -13.89 -26.08
C ALA A 306 -27.50 -13.76 -26.55
N GLY A 307 -28.46 -13.70 -25.63
CA GLY A 307 -29.88 -13.49 -25.94
C GLY A 307 -30.19 -12.17 -26.62
N LEU A 308 -29.47 -11.12 -26.25
CA LEU A 308 -29.62 -9.79 -26.86
C LEU A 308 -29.08 -9.70 -28.29
N SER A 309 -28.36 -10.71 -28.76
CA SER A 309 -27.86 -10.76 -30.15
C SER A 309 -28.96 -10.69 -31.20
N THR A 310 -30.17 -11.16 -30.88
CA THR A 310 -31.33 -11.06 -31.79
C THR A 310 -31.81 -9.63 -31.99
N ALA A 311 -31.47 -8.72 -31.08
CA ALA A 311 -31.75 -7.28 -31.18
C ALA A 311 -30.57 -6.48 -31.81
N GLY A 312 -29.46 -7.14 -32.12
CA GLY A 312 -28.29 -6.56 -32.78
C GLY A 312 -27.13 -6.20 -31.84
N PRO A 313 -26.06 -5.58 -32.37
CA PRO A 313 -24.82 -5.35 -31.61
C PRO A 313 -24.96 -4.34 -30.47
N ALA A 314 -25.76 -3.28 -30.64
CA ALA A 314 -25.82 -2.19 -29.66
C ALA A 314 -26.35 -2.65 -28.28
N PRO A 315 -27.48 -3.40 -28.18
CA PRO A 315 -27.93 -3.94 -26.89
C PRO A 315 -26.93 -4.91 -26.23
N MET A 316 -26.21 -5.71 -27.03
CA MET A 316 -25.16 -6.61 -26.53
C MET A 316 -23.97 -5.83 -25.93
N ILE A 317 -23.52 -4.77 -26.60
CA ILE A 317 -22.43 -3.91 -26.11
C ILE A 317 -22.86 -3.23 -24.81
N ILE A 318 -24.05 -2.62 -24.79
CA ILE A 318 -24.57 -1.91 -23.61
C ILE A 318 -24.62 -2.85 -22.39
N THR A 319 -25.20 -4.03 -22.56
CA THR A 319 -25.42 -4.97 -21.45
C THR A 319 -24.13 -5.64 -21.01
N GLY A 320 -23.29 -6.09 -21.96
CA GLY A 320 -21.99 -6.68 -21.63
C GLY A 320 -21.08 -5.70 -20.92
N PHE A 321 -21.06 -4.43 -21.33
CA PHE A 321 -20.29 -3.38 -20.67
C PHE A 321 -20.83 -3.05 -19.27
N ALA A 322 -22.16 -3.05 -19.08
CA ALA A 322 -22.77 -2.83 -17.77
C ALA A 322 -22.42 -3.97 -16.78
N LEU A 323 -22.56 -5.23 -17.19
CA LEU A 323 -22.18 -6.40 -16.38
C LEU A 323 -20.69 -6.42 -16.05
N ALA A 324 -19.84 -5.98 -16.97
CA ALA A 324 -18.41 -5.88 -16.71
C ALA A 324 -18.09 -4.80 -15.66
N LYS A 325 -18.76 -3.64 -15.67
CA LYS A 325 -18.62 -2.63 -14.60
C LYS A 325 -19.05 -3.18 -13.24
N GLU A 326 -20.16 -3.91 -13.21
CA GLU A 326 -20.63 -4.58 -12.00
C GLU A 326 -19.58 -5.57 -11.46
N SER A 327 -19.03 -6.43 -12.34
CA SER A 327 -18.00 -7.40 -11.97
C SER A 327 -16.74 -6.75 -11.39
N SER A 328 -16.38 -5.57 -11.90
CA SER A 328 -15.23 -4.80 -11.44
C SER A 328 -15.39 -4.30 -10.00
N VAL A 329 -16.58 -3.83 -9.64
CA VAL A 329 -16.91 -3.40 -8.28
C VAL A 329 -16.85 -4.58 -7.31
N PHE A 330 -17.44 -5.73 -7.66
CA PHE A 330 -17.38 -6.92 -6.80
C PHE A 330 -15.95 -7.46 -6.64
N SER A 331 -15.12 -7.35 -7.67
CA SER A 331 -13.70 -7.71 -7.59
C SER A 331 -12.95 -6.84 -6.57
N VAL A 332 -13.24 -5.52 -6.52
CA VAL A 332 -12.69 -4.63 -5.49
C VAL A 332 -13.11 -5.08 -4.09
N PHE A 333 -14.38 -5.43 -3.86
CA PHE A 333 -14.81 -5.93 -2.55
C PHE A 333 -14.12 -7.23 -2.15
N ALA A 334 -13.90 -8.15 -3.09
CA ALA A 334 -13.12 -9.36 -2.83
C ALA A 334 -11.69 -9.02 -2.39
N ILE A 335 -11.04 -8.05 -3.04
CA ILE A 335 -9.71 -7.57 -2.62
C ILE A 335 -9.77 -6.91 -1.25
N VAL A 336 -10.77 -6.07 -0.96
CA VAL A 336 -10.92 -5.45 0.37
C VAL A 336 -11.02 -6.51 1.47
N ILE A 337 -11.80 -7.58 1.24
CA ILE A 337 -11.88 -8.72 2.17
C ILE A 337 -10.50 -9.39 2.35
N ALA A 338 -9.75 -9.58 1.25
CA ALA A 338 -8.39 -10.10 1.29
C ALA A 338 -7.44 -9.24 2.13
N LEU A 339 -7.60 -7.91 2.08
CA LEU A 339 -6.74 -6.96 2.79
C LEU A 339 -7.15 -6.78 4.25
N VAL A 340 -8.45 -6.76 4.58
CA VAL A 340 -8.96 -6.58 5.96
C VAL A 340 -8.59 -7.76 6.85
N PHE A 341 -8.58 -8.99 6.34
CA PHE A 341 -8.31 -10.17 7.15
C PHE A 341 -6.95 -10.12 7.89
N PRO A 342 -5.82 -9.77 7.24
CA PRO A 342 -4.56 -9.46 7.91
C PRO A 342 -4.63 -8.40 9.02
N LEU A 343 -5.43 -7.34 8.85
CA LEU A 343 -5.60 -6.30 9.87
C LEU A 343 -6.30 -6.85 11.12
N LEU A 344 -7.24 -7.78 10.95
CA LEU A 344 -7.92 -8.47 12.05
C LEU A 344 -7.02 -9.51 12.72
N LEU A 345 -6.10 -10.11 11.95
CA LEU A 345 -5.19 -11.14 12.44
C LEU A 345 -4.01 -10.55 13.21
N PHE A 346 -3.57 -9.36 12.80
CA PHE A 346 -2.45 -8.62 13.39
C PHE A 346 -2.88 -7.19 13.82
N PRO A 347 -3.84 -7.05 14.76
CA PRO A 347 -4.34 -5.75 15.19
C PRO A 347 -3.23 -4.90 15.82
N GLU A 348 -3.17 -3.64 15.39
CA GLU A 348 -2.21 -2.64 15.88
C GLU A 348 -2.22 -2.49 17.40
N PRO A 349 -3.39 -2.48 18.10
CA PRO A 349 -3.40 -2.38 19.57
C PRO A 349 -2.73 -3.54 20.30
N THR A 350 -2.53 -4.69 19.65
CA THR A 350 -1.90 -5.87 20.26
C THR A 350 -0.45 -6.03 19.82
N TYR A 351 -0.13 -5.64 18.58
CA TYR A 351 1.17 -5.88 17.96
C TYR A 351 1.97 -4.59 17.68
N GLY A 352 1.54 -3.47 18.26
CA GLY A 352 2.24 -2.19 18.26
C GLY A 352 2.01 -1.34 17.01
N THR A 353 2.39 -1.82 15.82
CA THR A 353 2.30 -1.03 14.57
C THR A 353 1.57 -1.78 13.45
N PHE A 354 1.18 -1.05 12.41
CA PHE A 354 0.61 -1.66 11.19
C PHE A 354 1.60 -2.45 10.36
N ILE A 355 2.90 -2.44 10.68
CA ILE A 355 3.94 -3.16 9.91
C ILE A 355 3.58 -4.65 9.81
N LEU A 356 3.16 -5.26 10.92
CA LEU A 356 2.78 -6.67 10.94
C LEU A 356 1.49 -6.94 10.14
N SER A 357 0.54 -6.02 10.16
CA SER A 357 -0.66 -6.07 9.31
C SER A 357 -0.31 -6.02 7.82
N PHE A 358 0.56 -5.09 7.41
CA PHE A 358 1.02 -4.97 6.02
C PHE A 358 1.87 -6.17 5.58
N TYR A 359 2.67 -6.72 6.48
CA TYR A 359 3.35 -8.00 6.26
C TYR A 359 2.35 -9.13 6.05
N GLY A 360 1.27 -9.18 6.86
CA GLY A 360 0.15 -10.10 6.67
C GLY A 360 -0.54 -9.94 5.30
N ILE A 361 -0.71 -8.71 4.80
CA ILE A 361 -1.19 -8.44 3.43
C ILE A 361 -0.27 -9.05 2.39
N ALA A 362 1.05 -8.89 2.55
CA ALA A 362 2.03 -9.51 1.66
C ALA A 362 1.95 -11.06 1.71
N LEU A 363 1.69 -11.64 2.89
CA LEU A 363 1.49 -13.08 3.05
C LEU A 363 0.19 -13.59 2.44
N VAL A 364 -0.91 -12.83 2.50
CA VAL A 364 -2.13 -13.14 1.73
C VAL A 364 -1.83 -13.11 0.24
N GLY A 365 -1.07 -12.11 -0.23
CA GLY A 365 -0.56 -12.05 -1.61
C GLY A 365 0.28 -13.27 -1.99
N LEU A 366 1.15 -13.73 -1.11
CA LEU A 366 1.91 -14.96 -1.29
C LEU A 366 0.99 -16.19 -1.35
N GLY A 367 -0.02 -16.25 -0.48
CA GLY A 367 -1.05 -17.28 -0.45
C GLY A 367 -1.77 -17.40 -1.79
N LEU A 368 -2.23 -16.27 -2.35
CA LEU A 368 -2.81 -16.22 -3.69
C LEU A 368 -1.87 -16.86 -4.71
N LEU A 369 -0.58 -16.50 -4.69
CA LEU A 369 0.43 -17.00 -5.64
C LEU A 369 0.90 -18.44 -5.40
N THR A 370 0.55 -19.11 -4.29
CA THR A 370 0.95 -20.52 -4.10
C THR A 370 0.37 -21.47 -5.15
N THR A 371 -0.77 -21.10 -5.75
CA THR A 371 -1.42 -21.85 -6.85
C THR A 371 -0.92 -21.44 -8.23
N THR A 372 0.10 -20.58 -8.33
CA THR A 372 0.59 -20.03 -9.63
C THR A 372 0.89 -21.12 -10.65
N GLY A 373 1.43 -22.28 -10.24
CA GLY A 373 1.69 -23.39 -11.17
C GLY A 373 0.43 -23.91 -11.87
N TYR A 374 -0.69 -23.99 -11.15
CA TYR A 374 -1.99 -24.36 -11.69
C TYR A 374 -2.58 -23.25 -12.58
N ILE A 375 -2.52 -22.00 -12.11
CA ILE A 375 -3.00 -20.82 -12.85
C ILE A 375 -2.27 -20.67 -14.18
N LEU A 376 -0.95 -20.77 -14.19
CA LEU A 376 -0.14 -20.66 -15.40
C LEU A 376 -0.43 -21.81 -16.38
N ALA A 377 -0.67 -23.02 -15.87
CA ALA A 377 -1.06 -24.14 -16.71
C ALA A 377 -2.43 -23.91 -17.38
N MET A 378 -3.41 -23.39 -16.64
CA MET A 378 -4.72 -22.99 -17.16
C MET A 378 -4.64 -21.85 -18.19
N ASP A 379 -3.76 -20.87 -17.93
CA ASP A 379 -3.56 -19.72 -18.82
C ASP A 379 -2.90 -20.17 -20.13
N THR A 380 -1.87 -21.01 -20.02
CA THR A 380 -1.13 -21.56 -21.18
C THR A 380 -1.96 -22.56 -21.98
N PHE A 381 -2.89 -23.27 -21.34
CA PHE A 381 -3.82 -24.18 -22.02
C PHE A 381 -4.63 -23.47 -23.10
N GLY A 382 -5.09 -22.24 -22.85
CA GLY A 382 -5.93 -21.49 -23.79
C GLY A 382 -5.25 -21.19 -25.13
N PRO A 383 -4.07 -20.53 -25.18
CA PRO A 383 -3.33 -20.31 -26.42
C PRO A 383 -2.91 -21.59 -27.14
N ILE A 384 -2.65 -22.68 -26.39
CA ILE A 384 -2.35 -23.99 -26.99
C ILE A 384 -3.58 -24.54 -27.72
N SER A 385 -4.76 -24.52 -27.08
CA SER A 385 -5.99 -25.01 -27.70
C SER A 385 -6.42 -24.17 -28.90
N ASP A 386 -6.26 -22.85 -28.83
CA ASP A 386 -6.55 -21.90 -29.90
C ASP A 386 -5.64 -22.15 -31.13
N ASN A 387 -4.32 -22.27 -30.91
CA ASN A 387 -3.38 -22.63 -31.97
C ASN A 387 -3.66 -24.01 -32.56
N ALA A 388 -4.03 -24.99 -31.74
CA ALA A 388 -4.41 -26.32 -32.21
C ALA A 388 -5.66 -26.25 -33.11
N GLN A 389 -6.65 -25.43 -32.76
CA GLN A 389 -7.82 -25.18 -33.62
C GLN A 389 -7.44 -24.49 -34.92
N GLY A 390 -6.60 -23.46 -34.87
CA GLY A 390 -6.10 -22.78 -36.07
C GLY A 390 -5.37 -23.73 -37.03
N VAL A 391 -4.44 -24.54 -36.51
CA VAL A 391 -3.72 -25.55 -37.31
C VAL A 391 -4.69 -26.61 -37.86
N PHE A 392 -5.66 -27.04 -37.06
CA PHE A 392 -6.66 -28.01 -37.48
C PHE A 392 -7.52 -27.49 -38.64
N GLU A 393 -7.97 -26.24 -38.58
CA GLU A 393 -8.72 -25.58 -39.66
C GLU A 393 -7.85 -25.39 -40.91
N MET A 394 -6.64 -24.83 -40.75
CA MET A 394 -5.72 -24.58 -41.87
C MET A 394 -5.24 -25.87 -42.57
N SER A 395 -5.17 -26.99 -41.85
CA SER A 395 -4.80 -28.30 -42.41
C SER A 395 -5.92 -28.97 -43.20
N LYS A 396 -7.16 -28.44 -43.14
CA LYS A 396 -8.39 -29.06 -43.70
C LYS A 396 -8.73 -30.44 -43.10
N ALA A 397 -8.00 -30.89 -42.08
CA ALA A 397 -8.22 -32.18 -41.44
C ALA A 397 -9.60 -32.28 -40.76
N GLY A 398 -10.20 -31.13 -40.41
CA GLY A 398 -11.51 -31.05 -39.78
C GLY A 398 -12.72 -31.31 -40.66
N HIS A 399 -12.60 -31.17 -41.99
CA HIS A 399 -13.75 -31.33 -42.88
C HIS A 399 -14.20 -32.79 -43.07
N GLY A 400 -13.39 -33.77 -42.64
CA GLY A 400 -13.71 -35.21 -42.72
C GLY A 400 -14.03 -35.89 -41.38
N ASN A 401 -13.90 -35.20 -40.25
CA ASN A 401 -14.06 -35.79 -38.91
C ASN A 401 -14.77 -34.83 -37.94
N GLU A 402 -16.10 -34.88 -37.94
CA GLU A 402 -16.96 -34.02 -37.12
C GLU A 402 -16.68 -34.18 -35.62
N ARG A 403 -16.32 -35.39 -35.16
CA ARG A 403 -15.97 -35.65 -33.76
C ARG A 403 -14.70 -34.91 -33.35
N ALA A 404 -13.67 -34.91 -34.20
CA ALA A 404 -12.44 -34.19 -33.95
C ALA A 404 -12.66 -32.67 -33.97
N SER A 405 -13.45 -32.16 -34.92
CA SER A 405 -13.80 -30.73 -34.98
C SER A 405 -14.52 -30.26 -33.72
N LYS A 406 -15.53 -31.00 -33.25
CA LYS A 406 -16.24 -30.69 -31.99
C LYS A 406 -15.32 -30.79 -30.76
N ALA A 407 -14.38 -31.73 -30.75
CA ALA A 407 -13.44 -31.87 -29.63
C ALA A 407 -12.52 -30.64 -29.53
N VAL A 408 -11.94 -30.21 -30.65
CA VAL A 408 -11.02 -29.06 -30.69
C VAL A 408 -11.75 -27.75 -30.36
N GLN A 409 -12.97 -27.55 -30.87
CA GLN A 409 -13.81 -26.39 -30.53
C GLN A 409 -14.16 -26.33 -29.04
N ARG A 410 -14.44 -27.47 -28.40
CA ARG A 410 -14.69 -27.53 -26.95
C ARG A 410 -13.45 -27.17 -26.13
N LEU A 411 -12.26 -27.57 -26.59
CA LEU A 411 -11.00 -27.21 -25.94
C LEU A 411 -10.75 -25.69 -26.01
N ASP A 412 -10.99 -25.07 -27.17
CA ASP A 412 -10.89 -23.61 -27.33
C ASP A 412 -11.87 -22.84 -26.44
N ALA A 413 -13.14 -23.28 -26.40
CA ALA A 413 -14.14 -22.67 -25.53
C ALA A 413 -13.77 -22.77 -24.03
N ALA A 414 -13.25 -23.92 -23.60
CA ALA A 414 -12.71 -24.08 -22.25
C ALA A 414 -11.50 -23.15 -22.03
N GLY A 415 -10.60 -23.07 -23.02
CA GLY A 415 -9.41 -22.21 -23.01
C GLY A 415 -9.73 -20.72 -22.86
N ASN A 416 -10.80 -20.23 -23.48
CA ASN A 416 -11.22 -18.83 -23.33
C ASN A 416 -11.75 -18.53 -21.93
N THR A 417 -12.47 -19.49 -21.33
CA THR A 417 -12.91 -19.36 -19.93
C THR A 417 -11.70 -19.39 -18.99
N THR A 418 -10.75 -20.30 -19.19
CA THR A 418 -9.54 -20.34 -18.34
C THR A 418 -8.67 -19.09 -18.49
N LYS A 419 -8.47 -18.56 -19.71
CA LYS A 419 -7.80 -17.27 -19.97
C LYS A 419 -8.47 -16.10 -19.22
N ALA A 420 -9.79 -16.09 -19.13
CA ALA A 420 -10.50 -15.03 -18.40
C ALA A 420 -10.28 -15.13 -16.89
N LEU A 421 -10.35 -16.34 -16.32
CA LEU A 421 -10.09 -16.60 -14.90
C LEU A 421 -8.67 -16.18 -14.49
N THR A 422 -7.69 -16.55 -15.31
CA THR A 422 -6.26 -16.26 -15.05
C THR A 422 -5.98 -14.76 -15.13
N LYS A 423 -6.63 -14.02 -16.04
CA LYS A 423 -6.57 -12.54 -16.10
C LYS A 423 -7.12 -11.90 -14.83
N GLY A 424 -8.30 -12.32 -14.37
CA GLY A 424 -8.91 -11.81 -13.14
C GLY A 424 -8.02 -12.06 -11.90
N PHE A 425 -7.46 -13.27 -11.80
CA PHE A 425 -6.50 -13.62 -10.76
C PHE A 425 -5.21 -12.77 -10.83
N ALA A 426 -4.62 -12.62 -12.02
CA ALA A 426 -3.39 -11.84 -12.20
C ALA A 426 -3.59 -10.37 -11.81
N ILE A 427 -4.77 -9.81 -12.10
CA ILE A 427 -5.15 -8.45 -11.71
C ILE A 427 -5.27 -8.34 -10.18
N ALA A 428 -5.99 -9.25 -9.52
CA ALA A 428 -6.15 -9.21 -8.07
C ALA A 428 -4.83 -9.35 -7.31
N THR A 429 -3.98 -10.30 -7.71
CA THR A 429 -2.65 -10.46 -7.09
C THR A 429 -1.77 -9.24 -7.27
N ALA A 430 -1.90 -8.52 -8.40
CA ALA A 430 -1.19 -7.29 -8.64
C ALA A 430 -1.57 -6.19 -7.66
N VAL A 431 -2.87 -6.03 -7.39
CA VAL A 431 -3.36 -5.01 -6.45
C VAL A 431 -2.95 -5.34 -5.03
N VAL A 432 -3.05 -6.59 -4.59
CA VAL A 432 -2.60 -6.99 -3.25
C VAL A 432 -1.10 -6.72 -3.08
N ALA A 433 -0.29 -7.07 -4.08
CA ALA A 433 1.14 -6.76 -4.08
C ALA A 433 1.41 -5.25 -4.12
N ALA A 434 0.64 -4.49 -4.89
CA ALA A 434 0.73 -3.04 -4.98
C ALA A 434 0.46 -2.36 -3.63
N VAL A 435 -0.55 -2.81 -2.88
CA VAL A 435 -0.86 -2.29 -1.54
C VAL A 435 0.24 -2.61 -0.53
N ALA A 436 0.83 -3.81 -0.61
CA ALA A 436 1.98 -4.15 0.22
C ALA A 436 3.21 -3.26 -0.09
N LEU A 437 3.54 -3.10 -1.38
CA LEU A 437 4.64 -2.22 -1.81
C LEU A 437 4.39 -0.75 -1.49
N PHE A 438 3.13 -0.32 -1.47
CA PHE A 438 2.75 1.03 -1.09
C PHE A 438 3.16 1.35 0.35
N HIS A 439 3.08 0.39 1.28
CA HIS A 439 3.61 0.58 2.63
C HIS A 439 5.13 0.76 2.64
N SER A 440 5.87 -0.06 1.90
CA SER A 440 7.32 0.11 1.75
C SER A 440 7.68 1.47 1.16
N TYR A 441 6.86 2.00 0.25
CA TYR A 441 7.03 3.36 -0.27
C TYR A 441 6.87 4.42 0.83
N ILE A 442 5.87 4.30 1.73
CA ILE A 442 5.66 5.22 2.86
C ILE A 442 6.88 5.26 3.78
N GLU A 443 7.45 4.09 4.09
CA GLU A 443 8.65 3.99 4.93
C GLU A 443 9.88 4.61 4.24
N GLU A 444 10.15 4.21 2.99
CA GLU A 444 11.31 4.70 2.23
C GLU A 444 11.25 6.21 1.98
N ALA A 445 10.05 6.75 1.77
CA ALA A 445 9.81 8.18 1.58
C ALA A 445 9.75 9.00 2.88
N GLN A 446 10.05 8.40 4.05
CA GLN A 446 9.98 9.08 5.35
C GLN A 446 8.59 9.67 5.66
N LEU A 447 7.53 9.02 5.16
CA LEU A 447 6.14 9.47 5.31
C LEU A 447 5.41 8.76 6.45
N ALA A 448 6.06 7.85 7.18
CA ALA A 448 5.44 7.09 8.27
C ALA A 448 4.88 8.01 9.39
N SER A 449 5.60 9.07 9.74
CA SER A 449 5.17 10.05 10.75
C SER A 449 4.38 11.23 10.15
N ALA A 450 4.74 11.67 8.94
CA ALA A 450 4.04 12.78 8.27
C ALA A 450 2.63 12.39 7.76
N GLY A 451 2.45 11.10 7.42
CA GLY A 451 1.22 10.55 6.88
C GLY A 451 0.87 11.04 5.47
N LEU A 452 -0.24 10.50 4.95
CA LEU A 452 -0.88 10.92 3.71
C LEU A 452 -2.28 11.48 3.98
N ARG A 453 -2.31 12.70 4.49
CA ARG A 453 -3.54 13.44 4.81
C ARG A 453 -4.26 13.85 3.54
N LEU A 454 -5.30 13.11 3.14
CA LEU A 454 -5.99 13.29 1.86
C LEU A 454 -6.63 14.69 1.68
N GLU A 455 -6.86 15.42 2.77
CA GLU A 455 -7.31 16.81 2.74
C GLU A 455 -6.24 17.80 2.23
N MET A 456 -4.97 17.40 2.18
CA MET A 456 -3.89 18.22 1.65
C MET A 456 -4.00 18.31 0.11
N PRO A 457 -4.01 19.53 -0.47
CA PRO A 457 -4.25 19.72 -1.90
C PRO A 457 -3.30 18.93 -2.80
N GLU A 458 -2.02 18.87 -2.49
CA GLU A 458 -1.00 18.20 -3.30
C GLU A 458 -1.22 16.68 -3.35
N ILE A 459 -1.62 16.08 -2.22
CA ILE A 459 -1.91 14.65 -2.12
C ILE A 459 -3.17 14.33 -2.92
N PHE A 460 -4.21 15.14 -2.78
CA PHE A 460 -5.45 14.98 -3.52
C PHE A 460 -5.26 15.18 -5.03
N LEU A 461 -4.47 16.17 -5.45
CA LEU A 461 -4.12 16.38 -6.86
C LEU A 461 -3.31 15.20 -7.41
N GLY A 462 -2.36 14.68 -6.63
CA GLY A 462 -1.66 13.45 -6.94
C GLY A 462 -2.63 12.29 -7.19
N LEU A 463 -3.58 12.08 -6.27
CA LEU A 463 -4.64 11.07 -6.38
C LEU A 463 -5.45 11.20 -7.67
N LEU A 464 -5.86 12.41 -8.05
CA LEU A 464 -6.60 12.65 -9.29
C LEU A 464 -5.77 12.32 -10.54
N ILE A 465 -4.50 12.73 -10.57
CA ILE A 465 -3.60 12.45 -11.69
C ILE A 465 -3.33 10.95 -11.80
N GLY A 466 -3.10 10.28 -10.67
CA GLY A 466 -2.93 8.83 -10.60
C GLY A 466 -4.16 8.08 -11.07
N GLY A 467 -5.34 8.51 -10.61
CA GLY A 467 -6.63 7.98 -11.03
C GLY A 467 -6.87 8.08 -12.54
N ALA A 468 -6.40 9.16 -13.18
CA ALA A 468 -6.53 9.36 -14.62
C ALA A 468 -5.56 8.50 -15.46
N ALA A 469 -4.42 8.09 -14.90
CA ALA A 469 -3.36 7.44 -15.67
C ALA A 469 -3.79 6.10 -16.32
N PRO A 470 -4.48 5.18 -15.63
CA PRO A 470 -5.01 3.96 -16.23
C PRO A 470 -5.98 4.19 -17.39
N PHE A 471 -6.80 5.25 -17.33
CA PHE A 471 -7.71 5.59 -18.41
C PHE A 471 -6.95 6.04 -19.66
N LEU A 472 -5.94 6.91 -19.48
CA LEU A 472 -5.11 7.38 -20.58
C LEU A 472 -4.29 6.25 -21.19
N PHE A 473 -3.71 5.39 -20.36
CA PHE A 473 -3.00 4.19 -20.80
C PHE A 473 -3.91 3.27 -21.63
N SER A 474 -5.11 2.99 -21.14
CA SER A 474 -6.10 2.17 -21.84
C SER A 474 -6.47 2.78 -23.20
N ALA A 475 -6.67 4.10 -23.25
CA ALA A 475 -6.95 4.79 -24.50
C ALA A 475 -5.80 4.65 -25.52
N PHE A 476 -4.54 4.74 -25.08
CA PHE A 476 -3.39 4.52 -25.96
C PHE A 476 -3.37 3.10 -26.51
N SER A 477 -3.53 2.09 -25.64
CA SER A 477 -3.54 0.68 -26.04
C SER A 477 -4.68 0.34 -27.00
N ILE A 478 -5.90 0.80 -26.73
CA ILE A 478 -7.07 0.52 -27.58
C ILE A 478 -6.91 1.18 -28.95
N ASN A 479 -6.49 2.45 -29.00
CA ASN A 479 -6.30 3.15 -30.27
C ASN A 479 -5.16 2.55 -31.09
N ALA A 480 -4.08 2.09 -30.45
CA ALA A 480 -2.99 1.39 -31.10
C ALA A 480 -3.46 0.11 -31.82
N VAL A 481 -4.24 -0.72 -31.13
CA VAL A 481 -4.82 -1.93 -31.73
C VAL A 481 -5.77 -1.58 -32.86
N GLY A 482 -6.62 -0.55 -32.69
CA GLY A 482 -7.54 -0.10 -33.74
C GLY A 482 -6.82 0.31 -35.03
N ARG A 483 -5.72 1.07 -34.93
CA ARG A 483 -4.89 1.44 -36.09
C ARG A 483 -4.22 0.21 -36.73
N ALA A 484 -3.61 -0.65 -35.92
CA ALA A 484 -2.94 -1.86 -36.41
C ALA A 484 -3.91 -2.81 -37.14
N ALA A 485 -5.10 -3.00 -36.56
CA ALA A 485 -6.17 -3.78 -37.17
C ALA A 485 -6.62 -3.19 -38.50
N PHE A 486 -6.72 -1.85 -38.60
CA PHE A 486 -7.09 -1.18 -39.84
C PHE A 486 -6.05 -1.41 -40.96
N PHE A 487 -4.76 -1.26 -40.67
CA PHE A 487 -3.69 -1.57 -41.64
C PHE A 487 -3.73 -3.04 -42.08
N LEU A 488 -3.96 -3.96 -41.15
CA LEU A 488 -4.08 -5.38 -41.45
C LEU A 488 -5.30 -5.70 -42.34
N ILE A 489 -6.47 -5.12 -42.04
CA ILE A 489 -7.69 -5.31 -42.84
C ILE A 489 -7.48 -4.81 -44.27
N ASN A 490 -6.86 -3.64 -44.45
CA ASN A 490 -6.60 -3.10 -45.77
C ASN A 490 -5.61 -3.94 -46.57
N GLU A 491 -4.56 -4.48 -45.93
CA GLU A 491 -3.64 -5.40 -46.60
C GLU A 491 -4.35 -6.69 -47.02
N VAL A 492 -5.17 -7.29 -46.14
CA VAL A 492 -5.95 -8.50 -46.48
C VAL A 492 -6.91 -8.21 -47.66
N ARG A 493 -7.62 -7.08 -47.64
CA ARG A 493 -8.49 -6.66 -48.74
C ARG A 493 -7.71 -6.41 -50.04
N ARG A 494 -6.54 -5.78 -49.95
CA ARG A 494 -5.65 -5.56 -51.10
C ARG A 494 -5.21 -6.88 -51.72
N GLN A 495 -4.81 -7.85 -50.90
CA GLN A 495 -4.45 -9.20 -51.39
C GLN A 495 -5.63 -9.89 -52.09
N PHE A 496 -6.83 -9.89 -51.48
CA PHE A 496 -8.02 -10.49 -52.10
C PHE A 496 -8.44 -9.80 -53.41
N LYS A 497 -8.29 -8.47 -53.50
CA LYS A 497 -8.58 -7.72 -54.73
C LYS A 497 -7.53 -7.96 -55.82
N ALA A 498 -6.25 -8.03 -55.44
CA ALA A 498 -5.14 -8.21 -56.38
C ALA A 498 -5.04 -9.65 -56.91
N ASP A 499 -5.37 -10.65 -56.10
CA ASP A 499 -5.39 -12.06 -56.50
C ASP A 499 -6.71 -12.74 -56.09
N PRO A 500 -7.72 -12.75 -56.97
CA PRO A 500 -8.97 -13.49 -56.76
C PRO A 500 -8.78 -15.01 -56.58
N GLY A 501 -7.62 -15.55 -56.97
CA GLY A 501 -7.25 -16.96 -56.77
C GLY A 501 -7.12 -17.33 -55.29
N ILE A 502 -6.87 -16.36 -54.40
CA ILE A 502 -6.82 -16.59 -52.95
C ILE A 502 -8.20 -17.01 -52.43
N MET A 503 -9.25 -16.27 -52.77
CA MET A 503 -10.63 -16.60 -52.36
C MET A 503 -11.14 -17.90 -52.99
N LYS A 504 -10.61 -18.26 -54.17
CA LYS A 504 -10.87 -19.56 -54.84
C LYS A 504 -10.05 -20.71 -54.25
N GLY A 505 -9.08 -20.42 -53.37
CA GLY A 505 -8.18 -21.41 -52.79
C GLY A 505 -7.13 -21.98 -53.75
N THR A 506 -6.90 -21.34 -54.90
CA THR A 506 -5.92 -21.76 -55.92
C THR A 506 -4.56 -21.10 -55.74
N SER A 507 -4.51 -19.95 -55.07
CA SER A 507 -3.29 -19.20 -54.75
C SER A 507 -3.09 -19.08 -53.24
N LYS A 508 -1.84 -18.99 -52.78
CA LYS A 508 -1.52 -18.74 -51.37
C LYS A 508 -1.44 -17.23 -51.10
N PRO A 509 -2.01 -16.72 -50.00
CA PRO A 509 -1.85 -15.34 -49.58
C PRO A 509 -0.42 -15.07 -49.06
N ASP A 510 -0.03 -13.80 -49.02
CA ASP A 510 1.23 -13.36 -48.43
C ASP A 510 1.04 -13.12 -46.92
N TYR A 511 1.33 -14.16 -46.14
CA TYR A 511 1.29 -14.10 -44.69
C TYR A 511 2.39 -13.22 -44.09
N GLY A 512 3.56 -13.17 -44.72
CA GLY A 512 4.73 -12.46 -44.21
C GLY A 512 4.49 -10.96 -44.11
N LYS A 513 3.76 -10.41 -45.08
CA LYS A 513 3.38 -9.00 -45.07
C LYS A 513 2.42 -8.64 -43.93
N CYS A 514 1.43 -9.50 -43.64
CA CYS A 514 0.55 -9.33 -42.49
C CYS A 514 1.33 -9.35 -41.16
N VAL A 515 2.28 -10.30 -41.02
CA VAL A 515 3.16 -10.40 -39.83
C VAL A 515 4.03 -9.16 -39.67
N ALA A 516 4.61 -8.64 -40.76
CA ALA A 516 5.44 -7.44 -40.73
C ALA A 516 4.65 -6.21 -40.23
N ILE A 517 3.42 -6.02 -40.74
CA ILE A 517 2.54 -4.90 -40.34
C ILE A 517 2.27 -4.92 -38.83
N VAL A 518 1.83 -6.07 -38.30
CA VAL A 518 1.50 -6.15 -36.86
C VAL A 518 2.75 -6.04 -35.98
N THR A 519 3.90 -6.54 -36.44
CA THR A 519 5.18 -6.45 -35.71
C THR A 519 5.66 -5.00 -35.61
N GLU A 520 5.66 -4.29 -36.74
CA GLU A 520 6.08 -2.89 -36.79
C GLU A 520 5.14 -2.00 -35.97
N ALA A 521 3.83 -2.23 -36.08
CA ALA A 521 2.84 -1.50 -35.30
C ALA A 521 3.04 -1.74 -33.80
N ALA A 522 3.14 -3.00 -33.34
CA ALA A 522 3.32 -3.31 -31.92
C ALA A 522 4.56 -2.62 -31.32
N GLN A 523 5.69 -2.62 -32.02
CA GLN A 523 6.92 -1.98 -31.54
C GLN A 523 6.79 -0.46 -31.43
N LYS A 524 6.18 0.20 -32.41
CA LYS A 524 6.02 1.66 -32.42
C LYS A 524 4.99 2.15 -31.40
N GLU A 525 3.93 1.38 -31.21
CA GLU A 525 2.79 1.77 -30.40
C GLU A 525 3.02 1.60 -28.89
N LEU A 526 3.92 0.68 -28.49
CA LEU A 526 4.27 0.48 -27.07
C LEU A 526 5.09 1.63 -26.46
N LEU A 527 5.70 2.49 -27.28
CA LEU A 527 6.53 3.60 -26.81
C LEU A 527 5.72 4.61 -25.98
N GLY A 528 4.51 4.98 -26.43
CA GLY A 528 3.65 5.95 -25.75
C GLY A 528 3.27 5.50 -24.33
N PRO A 529 2.62 4.32 -24.19
CA PRO A 529 2.28 3.74 -22.89
C PRO A 529 3.50 3.54 -21.95
N GLY A 530 4.66 3.12 -22.50
CA GLY A 530 5.87 2.95 -21.71
C GLY A 530 6.43 4.27 -21.14
N ILE A 531 6.46 5.33 -21.95
CA ILE A 531 6.85 6.66 -21.50
C ILE A 531 5.88 7.18 -20.43
N LEU A 532 4.56 6.99 -20.63
CA LEU A 532 3.53 7.38 -19.67
C LEU A 532 3.76 6.74 -18.30
N ALA A 533 4.08 5.44 -18.27
CA ALA A 533 4.28 4.68 -17.03
C ALA A 533 5.43 5.19 -16.15
N ILE A 534 6.46 5.79 -16.77
CA ILE A 534 7.67 6.25 -16.08
C ILE A 534 7.63 7.76 -15.86
N ALA A 535 7.37 8.54 -16.91
CA ALA A 535 7.45 9.99 -16.86
C ALA A 535 6.36 10.63 -15.99
N LEU A 536 5.17 10.01 -15.90
CA LEU A 536 4.06 10.58 -15.12
C LEU A 536 4.30 10.57 -13.61
N PRO A 537 4.65 9.44 -12.95
CA PRO A 537 4.99 9.45 -11.53
C PRO A 537 6.19 10.37 -11.24
N MET A 538 7.19 10.42 -12.13
CA MET A 538 8.32 11.36 -12.00
C MET A 538 7.87 12.82 -12.04
N ALA A 539 7.02 13.19 -13.00
CA ALA A 539 6.50 14.55 -13.12
C ALA A 539 5.71 14.97 -11.88
N VAL A 540 4.88 14.08 -11.33
CA VAL A 540 4.15 14.34 -10.08
C VAL A 540 5.14 14.53 -8.93
N ALA A 541 6.07 13.60 -8.74
CA ALA A 541 7.01 13.62 -7.64
C ALA A 541 7.86 14.89 -7.61
N PHE A 542 8.53 15.22 -8.72
CA PHE A 542 9.40 16.40 -8.77
C PHE A 542 8.63 17.71 -8.96
N GLY A 543 7.50 17.69 -9.66
CA GLY A 543 6.70 18.88 -9.91
C GLY A 543 6.08 19.45 -8.64
N PHE A 544 5.54 18.59 -7.78
CA PHE A 544 4.99 19.01 -6.49
C PHE A 544 6.05 19.31 -5.43
N SER A 545 7.31 18.95 -5.65
CA SER A 545 8.43 19.36 -4.79
C SER A 545 8.90 20.80 -5.01
N ILE A 546 8.56 21.44 -6.14
CA ILE A 546 9.09 22.77 -6.51
C ILE A 546 8.65 23.84 -5.51
N GLY A 547 9.61 24.60 -4.97
CA GLY A 547 9.37 25.73 -4.09
C GLY A 547 8.72 25.37 -2.76
N LYS A 548 8.82 24.10 -2.35
CA LYS A 548 8.27 23.62 -1.08
C LYS A 548 9.30 23.70 0.03
N GLU A 549 8.85 24.20 1.19
CA GLU A 549 9.69 24.32 2.37
C GLU A 549 10.14 22.94 2.88
N PRO A 550 11.43 22.75 3.18
CA PRO A 550 11.90 21.53 3.80
C PRO A 550 11.34 21.35 5.21
N VAL A 551 11.09 20.10 5.56
CA VAL A 551 10.75 19.67 6.92
C VAL A 551 12.01 19.08 7.55
N LEU A 552 12.30 19.46 8.79
CA LEU A 552 13.42 18.91 9.54
C LEU A 552 12.98 17.61 10.22
N ILE A 553 13.62 16.50 9.84
CA ILE A 553 13.41 15.18 10.44
C ILE A 553 14.78 14.67 10.91
N GLY A 554 14.95 14.44 12.22
CA GLY A 554 16.21 13.93 12.78
C GLY A 554 17.43 14.82 12.56
N GLY A 555 17.22 16.13 12.45
CA GLY A 555 18.27 17.10 12.15
C GLY A 555 18.68 17.17 10.67
N VAL A 556 17.99 16.45 9.77
CA VAL A 556 18.19 16.49 8.33
C VAL A 556 16.98 17.13 7.67
N GLU A 557 17.21 18.01 6.70
CA GLU A 557 16.15 18.65 5.91
C GLU A 557 15.65 17.72 4.80
N TYR A 558 14.34 17.56 4.69
CA TYR A 558 13.67 16.77 3.67
C TYR A 558 12.56 17.56 2.97
N ASN A 559 12.36 17.33 1.68
CA ASN A 559 11.21 17.85 0.94
C ASN A 559 10.19 16.72 0.72
N LEU A 560 9.18 16.64 1.57
CA LEU A 560 8.23 15.52 1.58
C LEU A 560 7.04 15.73 0.62
N THR A 561 6.72 16.96 0.25
CA THR A 561 5.49 17.29 -0.48
C THR A 561 5.37 16.55 -1.80
N GLY A 562 6.46 16.45 -2.56
CA GLY A 562 6.47 15.69 -3.82
C GLY A 562 6.26 14.19 -3.61
N ALA A 563 6.85 13.62 -2.56
CA ALA A 563 6.62 12.24 -2.19
C ALA A 563 5.18 12.01 -1.69
N GLN A 564 4.60 12.95 -0.95
CA GLN A 564 3.20 12.86 -0.53
C GLN A 564 2.24 12.91 -1.71
N ALA A 565 2.49 13.80 -2.69
CA ALA A 565 1.73 13.85 -3.93
C ALA A 565 1.87 12.55 -4.74
N LEU A 566 3.08 11.99 -4.82
CA LEU A 566 3.31 10.69 -5.46
C LEU A 566 2.60 9.55 -4.72
N GLY A 567 2.55 9.59 -3.39
CA GLY A 567 1.78 8.65 -2.58
C GLY A 567 0.29 8.69 -2.91
N GLY A 568 -0.29 9.89 -3.03
CA GLY A 568 -1.64 10.09 -3.55
C GLY A 568 -1.81 9.50 -4.95
N PHE A 569 -0.87 9.78 -5.86
CA PHE A 569 -0.87 9.23 -7.22
C PHE A 569 -0.90 7.70 -7.25
N LEU A 570 -0.10 7.01 -6.43
CA LEU A 570 -0.12 5.55 -6.37
C LEU A 570 -1.48 5.03 -5.90
N ALA A 571 -2.06 5.62 -4.85
CA ALA A 571 -3.39 5.23 -4.37
C ALA A 571 -4.47 5.37 -5.46
N GLY A 572 -4.41 6.47 -6.24
CA GLY A 572 -5.34 6.73 -7.34
C GLY A 572 -5.16 5.73 -8.49
N ALA A 573 -3.92 5.49 -8.89
CA ALA A 573 -3.57 4.56 -9.96
C ALA A 573 -3.91 3.11 -9.63
N ILE A 574 -3.74 2.68 -8.38
CA ILE A 574 -4.12 1.34 -7.91
C ILE A 574 -5.63 1.16 -8.01
N LEU A 575 -6.42 2.11 -7.47
CA LEU A 575 -7.88 2.00 -7.46
C LEU A 575 -8.48 2.02 -8.87
N SER A 576 -8.15 3.05 -9.66
CA SER A 576 -8.73 3.18 -10.99
C SER A 576 -8.18 2.13 -11.96
N GLY A 577 -6.92 1.73 -11.79
CA GLY A 577 -6.27 0.69 -12.57
C GLY A 577 -6.90 -0.68 -12.33
N GLN A 578 -7.18 -1.03 -11.07
CA GLN A 578 -7.93 -2.23 -10.73
C GLN A 578 -9.30 -2.23 -11.41
N LEU A 579 -10.05 -1.14 -11.24
CA LEU A 579 -11.41 -1.04 -11.78
C LEU A 579 -11.42 -1.17 -13.31
N MET A 580 -10.50 -0.49 -13.98
CA MET A 580 -10.39 -0.51 -15.43
C MET A 580 -9.89 -1.87 -15.95
N ALA A 581 -8.93 -2.50 -15.27
CA ALA A 581 -8.38 -3.79 -15.68
C ALA A 581 -9.46 -4.87 -15.71
N VAL A 582 -10.23 -5.00 -14.64
CA VAL A 582 -11.33 -5.99 -14.54
C VAL A 582 -12.44 -5.65 -15.53
N LEU A 583 -12.82 -4.38 -15.65
CA LEU A 583 -13.83 -3.93 -16.61
C LEU A 583 -13.49 -4.37 -18.03
N LEU A 584 -12.28 -4.07 -18.50
CA LEU A 584 -11.88 -4.36 -19.88
C LEU A 584 -11.70 -5.87 -20.11
N ALA A 585 -11.08 -6.58 -19.16
CA ALA A 585 -10.91 -8.03 -19.25
C ALA A 585 -12.25 -8.77 -19.31
N ASN A 586 -13.17 -8.44 -18.41
CA ASN A 586 -14.46 -9.13 -18.32
C ASN A 586 -15.43 -8.70 -19.43
N ALA A 587 -15.43 -7.44 -19.87
CA ALA A 587 -16.25 -7.01 -21.00
C ALA A 587 -15.94 -7.81 -22.26
N GLY A 588 -14.66 -7.92 -22.62
CA GLY A 588 -14.26 -8.72 -23.78
C GLY A 588 -14.49 -10.23 -23.56
N GLY A 589 -14.28 -10.75 -22.34
CA GLY A 589 -14.58 -12.15 -22.03
C GLY A 589 -16.07 -12.50 -22.18
N ILE A 590 -16.95 -11.61 -21.72
CA ILE A 590 -18.41 -11.75 -21.87
C ILE A 590 -18.81 -11.78 -23.35
N TRP A 591 -18.29 -10.84 -24.16
CA TRP A 591 -18.65 -10.77 -25.58
C TRP A 591 -18.12 -11.96 -26.38
N ASP A 592 -16.90 -12.42 -26.11
CA ASP A 592 -16.33 -13.60 -26.76
C ASP A 592 -17.15 -14.85 -26.46
N ASN A 593 -17.44 -15.09 -25.18
CA ASN A 593 -18.19 -16.27 -24.77
C ASN A 593 -19.67 -16.20 -25.19
N ALA A 594 -20.25 -15.00 -25.31
CA ALA A 594 -21.58 -14.82 -25.90
C ALA A 594 -21.58 -15.17 -27.39
N LYS A 595 -20.56 -14.73 -28.16
CA LYS A 595 -20.36 -15.13 -29.56
C LYS A 595 -20.23 -16.64 -29.68
N LYS A 596 -19.42 -17.29 -28.83
CA LYS A 596 -19.24 -18.75 -28.84
C LYS A 596 -20.54 -19.51 -28.58
N LEU A 597 -21.39 -19.06 -27.64
CA LEU A 597 -22.71 -19.66 -27.43
C LEU A 597 -23.58 -19.63 -28.70
N ILE A 598 -23.51 -18.52 -29.45
CA ILE A 598 -24.23 -18.37 -30.71
C ILE A 598 -23.62 -19.29 -31.77
N GLU A 599 -22.29 -19.39 -31.85
CA GLU A 599 -21.60 -20.33 -32.75
C GLU A 599 -21.97 -21.80 -32.52
N ASP A 600 -22.21 -22.19 -31.25
CA ASP A 600 -22.62 -23.52 -30.83
C ASP A 600 -24.09 -23.86 -31.17
N GLY A 601 -24.82 -22.91 -31.77
CA GLY A 601 -26.18 -23.13 -32.30
C GLY A 601 -27.27 -22.35 -31.57
N LEU A 602 -26.95 -21.64 -30.50
CA LEU A 602 -27.91 -20.73 -29.85
C LEU A 602 -28.28 -19.62 -30.83
N TYR A 603 -29.57 -19.26 -30.91
CA TYR A 603 -30.08 -18.22 -31.81
C TYR A 603 -29.75 -18.43 -33.31
N GLY A 604 -29.59 -19.69 -33.73
CA GLY A 604 -29.52 -20.06 -35.14
C GLY A 604 -28.11 -20.32 -35.69
N GLY A 605 -27.06 -20.17 -34.87
CA GLY A 605 -25.73 -20.61 -35.28
C GLY A 605 -24.96 -19.62 -36.16
N LYS A 606 -23.83 -20.10 -36.70
CA LYS A 606 -22.92 -19.34 -37.56
C LYS A 606 -23.61 -18.79 -38.80
N GLY A 607 -23.26 -17.55 -39.16
CA GLY A 607 -23.73 -16.86 -40.36
C GLY A 607 -25.05 -16.11 -40.22
N THR A 608 -25.77 -16.28 -39.11
CA THR A 608 -26.98 -15.52 -38.77
C THR A 608 -26.67 -14.05 -38.43
N GLU A 609 -27.70 -13.20 -38.41
CA GLU A 609 -27.56 -11.80 -37.94
C GLU A 609 -27.17 -11.74 -36.45
N ALA A 610 -27.68 -12.65 -35.63
CA ALA A 610 -27.27 -12.82 -34.24
C ALA A 610 -25.77 -13.13 -34.13
N HIS A 611 -25.26 -14.03 -34.97
CA HIS A 611 -23.83 -14.35 -35.02
C HIS A 611 -22.99 -13.15 -35.47
N LYS A 612 -23.42 -12.41 -36.50
CA LYS A 612 -22.73 -11.18 -36.92
C LYS A 612 -22.69 -10.15 -35.79
N ALA A 613 -23.78 -10.00 -35.03
CA ALA A 613 -23.81 -9.12 -33.87
C ALA A 613 -22.80 -9.56 -32.78
N GLY A 614 -22.75 -10.86 -32.49
CA GLY A 614 -21.75 -11.43 -31.58
C GLY A 614 -20.32 -11.17 -32.03
N VAL A 615 -20.02 -11.36 -33.32
CA VAL A 615 -18.69 -11.08 -33.90
C VAL A 615 -18.33 -9.60 -33.74
N VAL A 616 -19.24 -8.68 -34.02
CA VAL A 616 -18.98 -7.23 -33.82
C VAL A 616 -18.62 -6.94 -32.36
N CYS A 617 -19.37 -7.49 -31.40
CA CYS A 617 -19.11 -7.26 -29.98
C CYS A 617 -17.76 -7.85 -29.53
N ASP A 618 -17.42 -9.06 -29.99
CA ASP A 618 -16.14 -9.68 -29.67
C ASP A 618 -14.96 -8.88 -30.26
N THR A 619 -15.08 -8.38 -31.49
CA THR A 619 -14.04 -7.52 -32.09
C THR A 619 -13.86 -6.17 -31.37
N VAL A 620 -14.90 -5.68 -30.69
CA VAL A 620 -14.77 -4.54 -29.75
C VAL A 620 -14.05 -4.97 -28.47
N GLY A 621 -14.30 -6.21 -28.02
CA GLY A 621 -13.73 -6.81 -26.81
C GLY A 621 -12.27 -7.24 -26.92
N ASP A 622 -11.76 -7.58 -28.10
CA ASP A 622 -10.37 -8.02 -28.30
C ASP A 622 -9.33 -7.00 -27.79
N PRO A 623 -9.33 -5.71 -28.18
CA PRO A 623 -8.40 -4.74 -27.62
C PRO A 623 -8.58 -4.54 -26.11
N PHE A 624 -9.78 -4.83 -25.57
CA PHE A 624 -10.07 -4.68 -24.15
C PHE A 624 -9.48 -5.84 -23.36
N LYS A 625 -9.77 -7.08 -23.73
CA LYS A 625 -9.40 -8.28 -22.97
C LYS A 625 -7.99 -8.77 -23.24
N ASP A 626 -7.40 -8.46 -24.39
CA ASP A 626 -6.09 -9.02 -24.80
C ASP A 626 -4.98 -7.97 -24.91
N THR A 627 -5.30 -6.69 -24.77
CA THR A 627 -4.29 -5.62 -24.78
C THR A 627 -4.44 -4.70 -23.56
N ALA A 628 -5.46 -3.87 -23.51
CA ALA A 628 -5.56 -2.82 -22.49
C ALA A 628 -5.78 -3.37 -21.07
N GLY A 629 -6.77 -4.25 -20.89
CA GLY A 629 -7.12 -4.81 -19.58
C GLY A 629 -5.94 -5.51 -18.88
N PRO A 630 -5.33 -6.54 -19.50
CA PRO A 630 -4.17 -7.22 -18.92
C PRO A 630 -2.95 -6.31 -18.74
N ALA A 631 -2.73 -5.32 -19.61
CA ALA A 631 -1.57 -4.42 -19.53
C ALA A 631 -1.66 -3.38 -18.40
N LEU A 632 -2.84 -3.19 -17.79
CA LEU A 632 -2.97 -2.35 -16.60
C LEU A 632 -2.35 -2.96 -15.35
N ASN A 633 -2.27 -4.28 -15.24
CA ASN A 633 -1.55 -4.95 -14.15
C ASN A 633 -0.06 -4.56 -14.10
N PRO A 634 0.73 -4.77 -15.18
CA PRO A 634 2.12 -4.34 -15.18
C PRO A 634 2.26 -2.82 -15.08
N LEU A 635 1.32 -2.01 -15.60
CA LEU A 635 1.33 -0.56 -15.39
C LEU A 635 1.36 -0.19 -13.91
N ILE A 636 0.43 -0.74 -13.11
CA ILE A 636 0.35 -0.48 -11.66
C ILE A 636 1.67 -0.89 -10.98
N LYS A 637 2.20 -2.07 -11.32
CA LYS A 637 3.46 -2.57 -10.75
C LYS A 637 4.65 -1.69 -11.11
N VAL A 638 4.75 -1.26 -12.36
CA VAL A 638 5.84 -0.39 -12.84
C VAL A 638 5.76 0.98 -12.16
N MET A 639 4.57 1.58 -12.07
CA MET A 639 4.41 2.87 -11.39
C MET A 639 4.81 2.81 -9.91
N ASN A 640 4.40 1.75 -9.19
CA ASN A 640 4.82 1.54 -7.81
C ASN A 640 6.34 1.34 -7.68
N LEU A 641 6.93 0.52 -8.55
CA LEU A 641 8.37 0.28 -8.54
C LEU A 641 9.15 1.56 -8.82
N VAL A 642 8.73 2.35 -9.83
CA VAL A 642 9.32 3.64 -10.15
C VAL A 642 9.22 4.58 -8.95
N ALA A 643 8.06 4.67 -8.30
CA ALA A 643 7.90 5.51 -7.12
C ALA A 643 8.80 5.08 -5.95
N LEU A 644 8.92 3.78 -5.69
CA LEU A 644 9.81 3.25 -4.66
C LEU A 644 11.29 3.57 -4.95
N LEU A 645 11.72 3.43 -6.19
CA LEU A 645 13.09 3.78 -6.61
C LEU A 645 13.34 5.29 -6.55
N LEU A 646 12.31 6.11 -6.77
CA LEU A 646 12.41 7.56 -6.70
C LEU A 646 12.32 8.11 -5.28
N ALA A 647 11.68 7.41 -4.34
CA ALA A 647 11.48 7.85 -2.96
C ALA A 647 12.73 8.46 -2.31
N PRO A 648 13.89 7.76 -2.22
CA PRO A 648 15.08 8.29 -1.56
C PRO A 648 15.70 9.47 -2.32
N VAL A 649 15.42 9.56 -3.62
CA VAL A 649 15.83 10.69 -4.44
C VAL A 649 14.92 11.87 -4.12
N VAL A 650 13.63 11.78 -4.36
CA VAL A 650 12.64 12.88 -4.30
C VAL A 650 12.65 13.62 -2.96
N ILE A 651 12.83 12.91 -1.84
CA ILE A 651 12.80 13.50 -0.50
C ILE A 651 13.99 14.40 -0.17
N GLN A 652 15.09 14.34 -0.94
CA GLN A 652 16.25 15.19 -0.72
C GLN A 652 15.97 16.63 -1.17
N VAL A 653 16.44 17.59 -0.36
CA VAL A 653 16.44 19.01 -0.74
C VAL A 653 17.31 19.21 -1.98
N ARG A 654 16.75 19.82 -3.01
CA ARG A 654 17.42 20.13 -4.27
C ARG A 654 17.15 21.56 -4.70
N SER A 655 18.01 22.06 -5.58
CA SER A 655 17.76 23.35 -6.21
C SER A 655 16.48 23.28 -7.05
N GLU A 656 15.71 24.37 -7.00
CA GLU A 656 14.48 24.51 -7.79
C GLU A 656 14.77 24.33 -9.29
N ALA A 657 15.91 24.83 -9.77
CA ALA A 657 16.33 24.67 -11.16
C ALA A 657 16.44 23.19 -11.58
N ALA A 658 16.95 22.32 -10.70
CA ALA A 658 17.04 20.89 -10.99
C ALA A 658 15.66 20.24 -11.01
N GLN A 659 14.80 20.56 -10.04
CA GLN A 659 13.42 20.04 -9.97
C GLN A 659 12.58 20.49 -11.16
N ILE A 660 12.68 21.76 -11.55
CA ILE A 660 12.04 22.32 -12.75
C ILE A 660 12.57 21.62 -13.99
N GLY A 661 13.89 21.45 -14.12
CA GLY A 661 14.50 20.77 -15.27
C GLY A 661 13.99 19.34 -15.46
N ILE A 662 13.93 18.55 -14.38
CA ILE A 662 13.40 17.18 -14.40
C ILE A 662 11.91 17.19 -14.75
N THR A 663 11.13 18.06 -14.12
CA THR A 663 9.68 18.16 -14.35
C THR A 663 9.37 18.53 -15.79
N VAL A 664 10.07 19.52 -16.35
CA VAL A 664 9.91 19.94 -17.75
C VAL A 664 10.28 18.79 -18.70
N ALA A 665 11.39 18.08 -18.46
CA ALA A 665 11.76 16.92 -19.27
C ALA A 665 10.67 15.83 -19.26
N CYS A 666 10.09 15.55 -18.08
CA CYS A 666 9.00 14.59 -17.96
C CYS A 666 7.73 15.07 -18.67
N VAL A 667 7.35 16.34 -18.52
CA VAL A 667 6.19 16.93 -19.20
C VAL A 667 6.37 16.91 -20.72
N LEU A 668 7.57 17.21 -21.22
CA LEU A 668 7.88 17.10 -22.65
C LEU A 668 7.80 15.64 -23.14
N ALA A 669 8.30 14.68 -22.36
CA ALA A 669 8.16 13.26 -22.67
C ALA A 669 6.69 12.80 -22.70
N LEU A 670 5.87 13.30 -21.77
CA LEU A 670 4.43 13.03 -21.74
C LEU A 670 3.70 13.69 -22.92
N ALA A 671 4.04 14.93 -23.25
CA ALA A 671 3.51 15.62 -24.43
C ALA A 671 3.87 14.86 -25.72
N PHE A 672 5.11 14.38 -25.82
CA PHE A 672 5.55 13.51 -26.91
C PHE A 672 4.76 12.20 -26.93
N SER A 673 4.57 11.54 -25.79
CA SER A 673 3.80 10.30 -25.68
C SER A 673 2.35 10.47 -26.15
N ILE A 674 1.67 11.53 -25.70
CA ILE A 674 0.29 11.86 -26.11
C ILE A 674 0.23 12.16 -27.60
N TRP A 675 1.14 12.99 -28.12
CA TRP A 675 1.19 13.29 -29.55
C TRP A 675 1.50 12.04 -30.37
N TRP A 676 2.44 11.22 -29.93
CA TRP A 676 2.83 9.97 -30.59
C TRP A 676 1.66 9.00 -30.68
N SER A 677 0.92 8.82 -29.60
CA SER A 677 -0.28 7.98 -29.58
C SER A 677 -1.43 8.52 -30.44
N LYS A 678 -1.40 9.81 -30.81
CA LYS A 678 -2.39 10.45 -31.69
C LYS A 678 -1.98 10.46 -33.15
N ARG A 679 -0.76 10.03 -33.50
CA ARG A 679 -0.29 10.00 -34.89
C ARG A 679 -1.06 8.93 -35.68
N GLY A 680 -1.54 9.31 -36.86
CA GLY A 680 -2.28 8.44 -37.78
C GLY A 680 -3.70 8.15 -37.30
N SER A 681 -4.60 9.13 -37.36
CA SER A 681 -5.99 8.88 -36.93
C SER A 681 -6.61 7.75 -37.76
N MET A 682 -7.57 7.01 -37.21
CA MET A 682 -8.32 6.01 -38.00
C MET A 682 -8.95 6.65 -39.25
N LEU A 683 -9.28 7.95 -39.18
CA LEU A 683 -9.79 8.72 -40.29
C LEU A 683 -8.73 8.94 -41.37
N ASP A 684 -7.49 9.24 -40.99
CA ASP A 684 -6.38 9.46 -41.93
C ASP A 684 -6.07 8.17 -42.69
N ALA A 685 -6.14 7.05 -41.97
CA ALA A 685 -5.99 5.73 -42.56
C ALA A 685 -7.18 5.38 -43.48
N LEU A 686 -8.41 5.72 -43.08
CA LEU A 686 -9.62 5.59 -43.91
C LEU A 686 -9.53 6.41 -45.20
N VAL A 687 -9.14 7.69 -45.09
CA VAL A 687 -9.02 8.62 -46.23
C VAL A 687 -7.92 8.16 -47.19
N GLY A 688 -6.75 7.77 -46.68
CA GLY A 688 -5.68 7.22 -47.53
C GLY A 688 -6.11 5.95 -48.27
N SER A 689 -6.91 5.09 -47.61
CA SER A 689 -7.43 3.88 -48.26
C SER A 689 -8.50 4.15 -49.32
N THR A 690 -9.27 5.24 -49.18
CA THR A 690 -10.23 5.68 -50.21
C THR A 690 -9.53 6.36 -51.38
N GLU A 691 -8.49 7.16 -51.13
CA GLU A 691 -7.67 7.78 -52.20
C GLU A 691 -6.92 6.72 -53.02
N ASP A 692 -6.36 5.69 -52.38
CA ASP A 692 -5.76 4.53 -53.06
C ASP A 692 -6.81 3.67 -53.81
N ALA A 693 -8.05 3.60 -53.30
CA ALA A 693 -9.14 2.90 -53.98
C ALA A 693 -9.61 3.65 -55.24
N ASP A 694 -9.68 4.99 -55.19
CA ASP A 694 -10.07 5.85 -56.29
C ASP A 694 -8.95 5.98 -57.34
N ALA A 695 -7.67 5.95 -56.95
CA ALA A 695 -6.54 5.96 -57.87
C ALA A 695 -6.40 4.67 -58.71
N ILE A 696 -7.08 3.57 -58.32
CA ILE A 696 -7.02 2.25 -58.98
C ILE A 696 -8.32 1.95 -59.76
N ALA A 697 -9.31 2.85 -59.77
CA ALA A 697 -10.54 2.67 -60.54
C ALA A 697 -10.31 2.97 -62.04
N PRO A 698 -10.58 2.03 -62.97
CA PRO A 698 -10.67 2.38 -64.39
C PRO A 698 -11.88 3.28 -64.59
N SER A 699 -11.67 4.40 -65.31
CA SER A 699 -12.69 5.35 -65.70
C SER A 699 -13.83 4.70 -66.49
N ALA A 700 -14.92 4.33 -65.83
CA ALA A 700 -16.22 4.12 -66.46
C ALA A 700 -17.33 4.46 -65.46
N PRO A 701 -18.26 5.38 -65.78
CA PRO A 701 -19.38 5.69 -64.90
C PRO A 701 -20.37 4.53 -64.95
N VAL A 702 -20.45 3.75 -63.87
CA VAL A 702 -21.57 2.83 -63.66
C VAL A 702 -22.70 3.66 -63.05
N SER A 703 -23.76 3.86 -63.83
CA SER A 703 -25.00 4.49 -63.36
C SER A 703 -25.53 3.77 -62.12
N PRO A 704 -25.96 4.50 -61.07
CA PRO A 704 -26.47 3.86 -59.87
C PRO A 704 -27.76 3.07 -60.19
N PRO A 705 -27.95 1.89 -59.58
CA PRO A 705 -29.22 1.18 -59.70
C PRO A 705 -30.35 2.04 -59.14
N ALA A 706 -31.49 2.07 -59.85
CA ALA A 706 -32.66 2.84 -59.45
C ALA A 706 -33.07 2.52 -58.00
N ALA A 707 -33.28 3.57 -57.21
CA ALA A 707 -33.71 3.46 -55.83
C ALA A 707 -35.02 2.64 -55.75
N LYS A 708 -35.00 1.55 -54.99
CA LYS A 708 -36.23 0.83 -54.62
C LYS A 708 -37.09 1.78 -53.77
N LYS A 709 -38.33 2.01 -54.23
CA LYS A 709 -39.35 2.78 -53.51
C LYS A 709 -39.46 2.25 -52.07
N ARG A 710 -39.40 3.18 -51.11
CA ARG A 710 -39.62 2.92 -49.69
C ARG A 710 -41.11 2.59 -49.52
N ILE A 711 -41.44 1.34 -49.21
CA ILE A 711 -42.81 0.94 -48.90
C ILE A 711 -43.17 1.59 -47.56
N THR A 712 -44.14 2.49 -47.58
CA THR A 712 -44.77 3.07 -46.38
C THR A 712 -46.09 2.37 -46.11
N VAL A 713 -46.58 2.45 -44.87
CA VAL A 713 -47.79 1.76 -44.36
C VAL A 713 -49.09 2.12 -45.12
N GLU A 714 -49.02 2.96 -46.14
CA GLU A 714 -50.13 3.36 -47.02
C GLU A 714 -50.24 2.50 -48.30
N ASP A 715 -49.31 1.56 -48.54
CA ASP A 715 -49.26 0.74 -49.77
C ASP A 715 -49.89 -0.68 -49.65
N GLU A 716 -50.68 -0.98 -48.61
CA GLU A 716 -51.44 -2.25 -48.56
C GLU A 716 -52.77 -2.16 -49.34
N PRO A 717 -53.04 -3.09 -50.29
CA PRO A 717 -54.36 -3.18 -50.91
C PRO A 717 -55.38 -3.77 -49.92
N PRO A 718 -56.68 -3.45 -50.06
CA PRO A 718 -57.69 -3.95 -49.14
C PRO A 718 -57.81 -5.47 -49.25
N SER A 719 -57.86 -6.14 -48.10
CA SER A 719 -58.12 -7.57 -47.97
C SER A 719 -59.48 -7.92 -48.58
N GLU A 720 -59.49 -8.80 -49.58
CA GLU A 720 -60.69 -9.49 -50.04
C GLU A 720 -61.16 -10.46 -48.95
N GLU A 721 -62.28 -10.13 -48.29
CA GLU A 721 -63.09 -11.08 -47.52
C GLU A 721 -64.19 -11.66 -48.41
N GLU A 722 -64.13 -12.97 -48.67
CA GLU A 722 -65.25 -13.87 -48.99
C GLU A 722 -64.72 -15.30 -48.72
N SER A 723 -65.40 -16.29 -48.11
CA SER A 723 -66.76 -16.45 -47.59
C SER A 723 -66.83 -17.79 -46.81
N SER A 724 -67.76 -17.93 -45.85
CA SER A 724 -68.54 -19.15 -45.48
C SER A 724 -69.08 -18.96 -44.04
N LYS A 725 -70.34 -18.52 -43.84
CA LYS A 725 -71.63 -19.24 -43.83
C LYS A 725 -71.76 -20.37 -42.79
N GLU A 726 -72.72 -20.13 -41.87
CA GLU A 726 -73.39 -20.98 -40.87
C GLU A 726 -72.63 -21.36 -39.59
#